data_AF-A0A6B3UJJ2-F1
#
_entry.id   AF-A0A6B3UJJ2-F1
#
_cell.length_a   1.000
_cell.length_b   1.000
_cell.length_c   1.000
_cell.angle_alpha   90.00
_cell.angle_beta   90.00
_cell.angle_gamma   90.00
#
_symmetry.space_group_name_H-M   'P 1'
#
loop_
_entity.id
_entity.type
_entity.pdbx_description
1 polymer ?
#
loop_
_entity_poly.entity_id
_entity_poly.type
_entity_poly.pdbx_seq_one_letter_code
_entity_poly.pdbx_strand_id
1 'polypeptide(L)'
;MTPPWIILGVARDAERADIRRAYSRKLKLANPEDDAEGFQALREAYEAMLRWADHRAAMAAAGVQVEAEGEAEVDRPDASPEPAAPEPVAPESVAPEPVAPVELARPAIPAAQLEAALRRDAELAREAARTLAERQAAAEEAISEEKAHAALCEALRAMVVDGVGWIDGKRTRAALEAVLASPAMDQLGVYERTEQWLVGLIVRGAPRSNPLIDPAVQRFGWDQPRLGRNLGGPVLARRADLDDLRPLKSTSHRRHRAYKALTQKPERFTTWKYRATPSLAKEVAELLALVRNQRPGLMADLDAEAVAWWEAYFAKPHVGPTGILLTAIAPVILAFALNSGGEGFSDGPGFLPTWAACLGTGLALVLGRVYLVEWPRIIWTRDRAATAPAWQRLGWAPAALVLAVLAILLPASTALTITLSGLAAVVLLWAAITGQPDRDPGHGEPFQLLPFLIAHLMVRPKMRAPWQVRALFAHFYLLVFWLFVVARMPGVSSQSPAPLLAAAAAFILGGQSLIDAWRASPARARAWVLAGGVAVTLTTAALFWVASPYPALRPVVVALAVSLVLLHKIPAVELREGVSLVRDQQMRFGWFGMMILFVCVQSLLHDVMPVREKDMGLVVAGWWVLGGVLTALGVPLWAERAALWGAPRPVVVEARKRA
;
A
#
# COMPACT_ATOMS: atom_id res chain seq x y z
N MET A 1 10.61 -20.36 -31.30
CA MET A 1 11.82 -19.52 -31.39
C MET A 1 13.03 -20.43 -31.31
N THR A 2 13.82 -20.52 -32.37
CA THR A 2 15.03 -21.34 -32.39
C THR A 2 16.08 -20.71 -31.49
N PRO A 3 16.70 -21.47 -30.58
CA PRO A 3 17.64 -20.87 -29.64
C PRO A 3 18.92 -20.33 -30.34
N PRO A 4 19.50 -19.21 -29.86
CA PRO A 4 20.59 -18.49 -30.54
C PRO A 4 21.84 -19.33 -30.87
N TRP A 5 22.22 -20.26 -29.98
CA TRP A 5 23.39 -21.11 -30.19
C TRP A 5 23.18 -22.13 -31.33
N ILE A 6 21.93 -22.55 -31.59
CA ILE A 6 21.58 -23.38 -32.75
C ILE A 6 21.65 -22.56 -34.03
N ILE A 7 21.16 -21.31 -34.01
CA ILE A 7 21.22 -20.40 -35.17
C ILE A 7 22.68 -20.11 -35.56
N LEU A 8 23.60 -19.97 -34.61
CA LEU A 8 25.03 -19.78 -34.89
C LEU A 8 25.80 -21.08 -35.13
N GLY A 9 25.27 -22.23 -34.68
CA GLY A 9 25.96 -23.53 -34.74
C GLY A 9 27.15 -23.61 -33.78
N VAL A 10 26.99 -23.06 -32.56
CA VAL A 10 28.02 -23.06 -31.51
C VAL A 10 27.49 -23.75 -30.26
N ALA A 11 28.39 -24.19 -29.38
CA ALA A 11 28.01 -24.71 -28.07
C ALA A 11 27.34 -23.62 -27.21
N ARG A 12 26.46 -24.01 -26.28
CA ARG A 12 25.75 -23.08 -25.37
C ARG A 12 26.72 -22.26 -24.52
N ASP A 13 27.88 -22.82 -24.22
CA ASP A 13 28.92 -22.27 -23.38
C ASP A 13 30.08 -21.63 -24.17
N ALA A 14 29.95 -21.50 -25.51
CA ALA A 14 30.99 -20.96 -26.38
C ALA A 14 31.56 -19.61 -25.90
N GLU A 15 32.86 -19.45 -26.04
CA GLU A 15 33.56 -18.23 -25.67
C GLU A 15 33.42 -17.14 -26.76
N ARG A 16 33.72 -15.89 -26.39
CA ARG A 16 33.60 -14.72 -27.29
C ARG A 16 34.32 -14.92 -28.63
N ALA A 17 35.48 -15.57 -28.62
CA ALA A 17 36.25 -15.84 -29.83
C ALA A 17 35.52 -16.80 -30.78
N ASP A 18 34.88 -17.83 -30.25
CA ASP A 18 34.17 -18.85 -31.03
C ASP A 18 32.85 -18.32 -31.58
N ILE A 19 32.12 -17.52 -30.78
CA ILE A 19 30.91 -16.82 -31.21
C ILE A 19 31.23 -15.88 -32.40
N ARG A 20 32.32 -15.10 -32.32
CA ARG A 20 32.76 -14.20 -33.40
C ARG A 20 33.16 -14.96 -34.65
N ARG A 21 33.95 -16.03 -34.52
CA ARG A 21 34.37 -16.88 -35.65
C ARG A 21 33.17 -17.51 -36.35
N ALA A 22 32.19 -18.03 -35.59
CA ALA A 22 30.98 -18.62 -36.14
C ALA A 22 30.11 -17.59 -36.90
N TYR A 23 29.93 -16.40 -36.31
CA TYR A 23 29.23 -15.30 -36.97
C TYR A 23 29.93 -14.87 -38.26
N SER A 24 31.25 -14.68 -38.26
CA SER A 24 32.00 -14.31 -39.47
C SER A 24 31.93 -15.36 -40.58
N ARG A 25 31.91 -16.65 -40.24
CA ARG A 25 31.72 -17.73 -41.23
C ARG A 25 30.34 -17.68 -41.87
N LYS A 26 29.28 -17.52 -41.07
CA LYS A 26 27.90 -17.42 -41.58
C LYS A 26 27.64 -16.11 -42.32
N LEU A 27 28.26 -15.02 -41.89
CA LEU A 27 28.15 -13.71 -42.52
C LEU A 27 28.71 -13.71 -43.95
N LYS A 28 29.79 -14.46 -44.22
CA LYS A 28 30.35 -14.62 -45.58
C LYS A 28 29.43 -15.39 -46.52
N LEU A 29 28.48 -16.14 -45.98
CA LEU A 29 27.52 -16.95 -46.74
C LEU A 29 26.15 -16.26 -46.87
N ALA A 30 25.86 -15.28 -46.01
CA ALA A 30 24.58 -14.57 -45.99
C ALA A 30 24.68 -13.25 -46.76
N ASN A 31 24.08 -13.19 -47.95
CA ASN A 31 23.96 -11.98 -48.73
C ASN A 31 22.69 -11.20 -48.30
N PRO A 32 22.79 -9.95 -47.82
CA PRO A 32 21.64 -9.17 -47.34
C PRO A 32 20.54 -8.91 -48.38
N GLU A 33 20.86 -8.96 -49.68
CA GLU A 33 19.88 -8.74 -50.76
C GLU A 33 19.02 -9.99 -51.07
N ASP A 34 19.50 -11.18 -50.72
CA ASP A 34 18.82 -12.45 -51.01
C ASP A 34 17.93 -12.93 -49.85
N ASP A 35 18.26 -12.60 -48.59
CA ASP A 35 17.48 -12.97 -47.41
C ASP A 35 17.72 -11.99 -46.22
N ALA A 36 16.92 -10.92 -46.20
CA ALA A 36 17.00 -9.90 -45.15
C ALA A 36 16.58 -10.42 -43.76
N GLU A 37 15.58 -11.33 -43.70
CA GLU A 37 15.10 -11.90 -42.43
C GLU A 37 16.14 -12.86 -41.83
N GLY A 38 16.78 -13.69 -42.66
CA GLY A 38 17.87 -14.58 -42.24
C GLY A 38 19.10 -13.83 -41.74
N PHE A 39 19.43 -12.69 -42.37
CA PHE A 39 20.51 -11.82 -41.90
C PHE A 39 20.19 -11.17 -40.54
N GLN A 40 18.94 -10.72 -40.35
CA GLN A 40 18.49 -10.16 -39.08
C GLN A 40 18.51 -11.23 -37.97
N ALA A 41 17.99 -12.43 -38.22
CA ALA A 41 18.00 -13.54 -37.28
C ALA A 41 19.43 -13.97 -36.88
N LEU A 42 20.37 -13.96 -37.82
CA LEU A 42 21.78 -14.26 -37.56
C LEU A 42 22.43 -13.20 -36.66
N ARG A 43 22.12 -11.92 -36.87
CA ARG A 43 22.64 -10.81 -36.06
C ARG A 43 22.05 -10.79 -34.66
N GLU A 44 20.76 -11.00 -34.52
CA GLU A 44 20.09 -11.11 -33.22
C GLU A 44 20.64 -12.29 -32.40
N ALA A 45 20.90 -13.43 -33.04
CA ALA A 45 21.52 -14.59 -32.39
C ALA A 45 22.95 -14.30 -31.90
N TYR A 46 23.76 -13.60 -32.71
CA TYR A 46 25.11 -13.15 -32.34
C TYR A 46 25.11 -12.23 -31.12
N GLU A 47 24.26 -11.21 -31.12
CA GLU A 47 24.16 -10.27 -30.00
C GLU A 47 23.65 -10.93 -28.72
N ALA A 48 22.70 -11.87 -28.83
CA ALA A 48 22.20 -12.64 -27.69
C ALA A 48 23.30 -13.51 -27.07
N MET A 49 24.10 -14.20 -27.89
CA MET A 49 25.21 -15.03 -27.39
C MET A 49 26.34 -14.21 -26.76
N LEU A 50 26.66 -13.02 -27.30
CA LEU A 50 27.64 -12.13 -26.67
C LEU A 50 27.17 -11.62 -25.31
N ARG A 51 25.90 -11.18 -25.19
CA ARG A 51 25.34 -10.77 -23.90
C ARG A 51 25.40 -11.90 -22.86
N TRP A 52 25.14 -13.14 -23.29
CA TRP A 52 25.21 -14.29 -22.40
C TRP A 52 26.65 -14.63 -21.97
N ALA A 53 27.62 -14.54 -22.89
CA ALA A 53 29.04 -14.70 -22.57
C ALA A 53 29.54 -13.61 -21.61
N ASP A 54 29.10 -12.35 -21.80
CA ASP A 54 29.44 -11.22 -20.94
C ASP A 54 28.86 -11.38 -19.53
N HIS A 55 27.61 -11.82 -19.44
CA HIS A 55 26.95 -12.11 -18.17
C HIS A 55 27.65 -13.26 -17.43
N ARG A 56 28.07 -14.33 -18.12
CA ARG A 56 28.83 -15.42 -17.50
C ARG A 56 30.20 -14.97 -17.00
N ALA A 57 30.92 -14.18 -17.79
CA ALA A 57 32.21 -13.63 -17.36
C ALA A 57 32.07 -12.69 -16.14
N ALA A 58 31.00 -11.90 -16.08
CA ALA A 58 30.69 -11.05 -14.92
C ALA A 58 30.31 -11.86 -13.67
N MET A 59 29.55 -12.95 -13.83
CA MET A 59 29.18 -13.85 -12.72
C MET A 59 30.38 -14.65 -12.19
N ALA A 60 31.27 -15.10 -13.08
CA ALA A 60 32.53 -15.75 -12.71
C ALA A 60 33.49 -14.79 -11.98
N ALA A 61 33.58 -13.53 -12.42
CA ALA A 61 34.36 -12.49 -11.73
C ALA A 61 33.77 -12.10 -10.36
N ALA A 62 32.46 -12.28 -10.17
CA ALA A 62 31.77 -12.04 -8.90
C ALA A 62 31.78 -13.25 -7.94
N GLY A 63 32.45 -14.35 -8.29
CA GLY A 63 32.56 -15.54 -7.43
C GLY A 63 31.25 -16.32 -7.25
N VAL A 64 30.25 -16.11 -8.11
CA VAL A 64 28.96 -16.82 -8.05
C VAL A 64 29.01 -18.00 -9.02
N GLN A 65 28.97 -19.23 -8.49
CA GLN A 65 28.76 -20.43 -9.30
C GLN A 65 27.29 -20.51 -9.72
N VAL A 66 27.04 -20.55 -11.03
CA VAL A 66 25.70 -20.78 -11.59
C VAL A 66 25.55 -22.28 -11.81
N GLU A 67 24.68 -22.92 -11.04
CA GLU A 67 24.24 -24.31 -11.25
C GLU A 67 23.56 -24.43 -12.62
N ALA A 68 24.06 -25.35 -13.45
CA ALA A 68 23.43 -25.75 -14.70
C ALA A 68 22.36 -26.81 -14.40
N GLU A 69 21.08 -26.41 -14.43
CA GLU A 69 19.97 -27.36 -14.38
C GLU A 69 19.78 -28.08 -15.73
N GLY A 70 19.86 -29.41 -15.71
CA GLY A 70 18.89 -30.31 -16.35
C GLY A 70 19.12 -30.71 -17.81
N GLU A 71 19.64 -31.92 -17.99
CA GLU A 71 19.86 -32.65 -19.24
C GLU A 71 18.57 -33.03 -19.99
N ALA A 72 18.66 -33.06 -21.33
CA ALA A 72 17.86 -33.93 -22.18
C ALA A 72 18.82 -34.66 -23.12
N GLU A 73 18.96 -35.95 -22.83
CA GLU A 73 19.78 -36.96 -23.48
C GLU A 73 19.34 -37.22 -24.92
N VAL A 74 20.28 -37.09 -25.88
CA VAL A 74 20.23 -37.77 -27.18
C VAL A 74 21.64 -38.23 -27.54
N ASP A 75 21.85 -39.52 -27.27
CA ASP A 75 22.63 -40.54 -27.98
C ASP A 75 23.87 -40.10 -28.80
N ARG A 76 25.04 -40.43 -28.27
CA ARG A 76 26.30 -40.54 -29.02
C ARG A 76 26.52 -42.00 -29.41
N PRO A 77 26.84 -42.31 -30.67
CA PRO A 77 27.64 -43.47 -30.99
C PRO A 77 29.12 -43.16 -30.72
N ASP A 78 29.70 -43.99 -29.87
CA ASP A 78 31.13 -44.14 -29.61
C ASP A 78 31.76 -45.04 -30.68
N ALA A 79 32.95 -44.68 -31.18
CA ALA A 79 34.01 -45.60 -31.62
C ALA A 79 35.21 -44.85 -32.23
N SER A 80 36.32 -44.90 -31.48
CA SER A 80 37.75 -44.76 -31.80
C SER A 80 38.23 -45.29 -33.19
N PRO A 81 39.51 -45.09 -33.62
CA PRO A 81 40.66 -44.56 -32.88
C PRO A 81 41.45 -43.43 -33.58
N GLU A 82 42.28 -42.80 -32.75
CA GLU A 82 43.49 -42.04 -33.06
C GLU A 82 44.30 -42.56 -34.26
N PRO A 83 44.74 -41.64 -35.12
CA PRO A 83 46.07 -41.72 -35.69
C PRO A 83 46.90 -40.49 -35.32
N ALA A 84 48.09 -40.80 -34.79
CA ALA A 84 49.37 -40.10 -34.87
C ALA A 84 49.37 -38.61 -35.28
N ALA A 85 50.05 -37.84 -34.43
CA ALA A 85 50.48 -36.46 -34.63
C ALA A 85 50.93 -36.12 -36.07
N PRO A 86 50.56 -34.94 -36.60
CA PRO A 86 51.35 -34.31 -37.64
C PRO A 86 52.48 -33.50 -37.00
N GLU A 87 53.71 -33.95 -37.27
CA GLU A 87 54.91 -33.12 -37.30
C GLU A 87 54.72 -31.87 -38.19
N PRO A 88 55.52 -30.81 -38.00
CA PRO A 88 55.24 -29.50 -38.56
C PRO A 88 55.33 -29.52 -40.09
N VAL A 89 54.20 -29.28 -40.76
CA VAL A 89 54.17 -29.09 -42.21
C VAL A 89 54.73 -27.71 -42.51
N ALA A 90 55.98 -27.73 -42.96
CA ALA A 90 56.66 -26.65 -43.64
C ALA A 90 55.78 -26.06 -44.77
N PRO A 91 55.84 -24.74 -45.03
CA PRO A 91 55.06 -24.14 -46.09
C PRO A 91 55.41 -24.79 -47.43
N GLU A 92 54.35 -25.20 -48.14
CA GLU A 92 54.40 -25.86 -49.42
C GLU A 92 55.18 -25.00 -50.43
N SER A 93 56.33 -25.54 -50.81
CA SER A 93 57.16 -25.11 -51.93
C SER A 93 56.34 -25.18 -53.22
N VAL A 94 55.76 -24.06 -53.62
CA VAL A 94 55.43 -23.80 -55.02
C VAL A 94 56.75 -23.74 -55.76
N ALA A 95 57.13 -24.84 -56.41
CA ALA A 95 58.22 -24.84 -57.37
C ALA A 95 57.85 -23.87 -58.49
N PRO A 96 58.65 -22.82 -58.74
CA PRO A 96 58.46 -22.00 -59.93
C PRO A 96 58.79 -22.85 -61.16
N GLU A 97 58.00 -22.72 -62.22
CA GLU A 97 58.42 -23.12 -63.57
C GLU A 97 59.83 -22.57 -63.86
N PRO A 98 60.66 -23.26 -64.66
CA PRO A 98 61.95 -22.73 -65.09
C PRO A 98 61.71 -21.56 -66.04
N VAL A 99 61.49 -20.37 -65.46
CA VAL A 99 61.60 -19.11 -66.17
C VAL A 99 63.07 -19.03 -66.57
N ALA A 100 63.34 -19.19 -67.86
CA ALA A 100 64.62 -18.88 -68.49
C ALA A 100 65.19 -17.62 -67.85
N PRO A 101 66.51 -17.50 -67.61
CA PRO A 101 67.08 -16.33 -66.95
C PRO A 101 66.66 -15.08 -67.73
N VAL A 102 65.61 -14.41 -67.23
CA VAL A 102 65.32 -13.04 -67.60
C VAL A 102 66.46 -12.31 -66.95
N GLU A 103 67.48 -12.04 -67.77
CA GLU A 103 68.47 -11.02 -67.51
C GLU A 103 67.68 -9.79 -67.09
N LEU A 104 67.57 -9.58 -65.76
CA LEU A 104 67.11 -8.35 -65.16
C LEU A 104 68.14 -7.32 -65.61
N ALA A 105 67.93 -6.80 -66.82
CA ALA A 105 68.40 -5.49 -67.20
C ALA A 105 67.78 -4.56 -66.15
N ARG A 106 68.50 -4.39 -65.03
CA ARG A 106 68.30 -3.24 -64.15
C ARG A 106 68.25 -2.09 -65.14
N PRO A 107 67.12 -1.38 -65.32
CA PRO A 107 67.22 -0.10 -65.96
C PRO A 107 68.28 0.61 -65.13
N ALA A 108 69.41 0.96 -65.75
CA ALA A 108 70.39 1.80 -65.11
C ALA A 108 69.67 3.11 -64.91
N ILE A 109 68.95 3.24 -63.78
CA ILE A 109 68.33 4.47 -63.35
C ILE A 109 69.51 5.43 -63.35
N PRO A 110 69.54 6.42 -64.27
CA PRO A 110 70.66 7.34 -64.35
C PRO A 110 70.89 7.90 -62.95
N ALA A 111 72.15 8.01 -62.50
CA ALA A 111 72.47 8.45 -61.14
C ALA A 111 71.66 9.70 -60.73
N ALA A 112 71.39 10.60 -61.69
CA ALA A 112 70.52 11.76 -61.54
C ALA A 112 69.05 11.45 -61.13
N GLN A 113 68.43 10.39 -61.65
CA GLN A 113 67.07 9.98 -61.29
C GLN A 113 67.01 9.32 -59.91
N LEU A 114 68.04 8.54 -59.54
CA LEU A 114 68.16 7.95 -58.20
C LEU A 114 68.40 9.05 -57.16
N GLU A 115 69.28 10.01 -57.45
CA GLU A 115 69.50 11.17 -56.58
C GLU A 115 68.23 12.03 -56.43
N ALA A 116 67.45 12.21 -57.51
CA ALA A 116 66.19 12.95 -57.45
C ALA A 116 65.13 12.21 -56.60
N ALA A 117 65.03 10.88 -56.70
CA ALA A 117 64.14 10.08 -55.87
C ALA A 117 64.55 10.13 -54.38
N LEU A 118 65.84 9.96 -54.08
CA LEU A 118 66.36 10.06 -52.71
C LEU A 118 66.14 11.45 -52.08
N ARG A 119 66.23 12.53 -52.88
CA ARG A 119 65.91 13.89 -52.42
C ARG A 119 64.42 14.05 -52.09
N ARG A 120 63.51 13.53 -52.93
CA ARG A 120 62.06 13.55 -52.66
C ARG A 120 61.70 12.75 -51.43
N ASP A 121 62.25 11.56 -51.26
CA ASP A 121 62.01 10.73 -50.08
C ASP A 121 62.53 11.41 -48.80
N ALA A 122 63.68 12.09 -48.87
CA ALA A 122 64.21 12.87 -47.75
C ALA A 122 63.33 14.10 -47.42
N GLU A 123 62.71 14.75 -48.42
CA GLU A 123 61.76 15.84 -48.21
C GLU A 123 60.46 15.35 -47.56
N LEU A 124 59.88 14.26 -48.08
CA LEU A 124 58.69 13.63 -47.50
C LEU A 124 58.94 13.14 -46.08
N ALA A 125 60.12 12.57 -45.79
CA ALA A 125 60.49 12.14 -44.44
C ALA A 125 60.61 13.32 -43.46
N ARG A 126 61.12 14.48 -43.92
CA ARG A 126 61.18 15.71 -43.10
C ARG A 126 59.80 16.29 -42.83
N GLU A 127 58.91 16.27 -43.83
CA GLU A 127 57.52 16.71 -43.67
C GLU A 127 56.74 15.78 -42.74
N ALA A 128 56.91 14.46 -42.88
CA ALA A 128 56.35 13.46 -41.96
C ALA A 128 56.88 13.65 -40.52
N ALA A 129 58.17 13.94 -40.35
CA ALA A 129 58.75 14.21 -39.03
C ALA A 129 58.18 15.50 -38.39
N ARG A 130 57.96 16.57 -39.18
CA ARG A 130 57.33 17.81 -38.70
C ARG A 130 55.88 17.59 -38.28
N THR A 131 55.08 16.93 -39.12
CA THR A 131 53.68 16.61 -38.79
C THR A 131 53.56 15.68 -37.58
N LEU A 132 54.49 14.74 -37.39
CA LEU A 132 54.55 13.91 -36.19
C LEU A 132 54.88 14.74 -34.94
N ALA A 133 55.86 15.64 -35.02
CA ALA A 133 56.23 16.51 -33.91
C ALA A 133 55.09 17.46 -33.51
N GLU A 134 54.36 18.03 -34.49
CA GLU A 134 53.16 18.83 -34.27
C GLU A 134 52.05 18.02 -33.60
N ARG A 135 51.80 16.78 -34.05
CA ARG A 135 50.85 15.86 -33.42
C ARG A 135 51.25 15.47 -32.00
N GLN A 136 52.54 15.27 -31.74
CA GLN A 136 53.06 14.96 -30.41
C GLN A 136 52.88 16.14 -29.45
N ALA A 137 53.25 17.35 -29.87
CA ALA A 137 53.04 18.57 -29.07
C ALA A 137 51.56 18.80 -28.75
N ALA A 138 50.68 18.65 -29.76
CA ALA A 138 49.23 18.76 -29.56
C ALA A 138 48.68 17.65 -28.63
N ALA A 139 49.23 16.43 -28.69
CA ALA A 139 48.84 15.35 -27.79
C ALA A 139 49.30 15.61 -26.34
N GLU A 140 50.51 16.16 -26.14
CA GLU A 140 51.00 16.54 -24.81
C GLU A 140 50.18 17.67 -24.19
N GLU A 141 49.81 18.68 -24.99
CA GLU A 141 48.92 19.76 -24.57
C GLU A 141 47.54 19.22 -24.20
N ALA A 142 46.93 18.38 -25.05
CA ALA A 142 45.65 17.74 -24.78
C ALA A 142 45.65 16.90 -23.49
N ILE A 143 46.74 16.16 -23.22
CA ILE A 143 46.91 15.40 -21.97
C ILE A 143 47.01 16.34 -20.75
N SER A 144 47.72 17.47 -20.89
CA SER A 144 47.84 18.48 -19.83
C SER A 144 46.48 19.11 -19.50
N GLU A 145 45.72 19.49 -20.53
CA GLU A 145 44.36 20.01 -20.39
C GLU A 145 43.41 19.01 -19.74
N GLU A 146 43.46 17.73 -20.14
CA GLU A 146 42.64 16.68 -19.55
C GLU A 146 42.96 16.48 -18.05
N LYS A 147 44.24 16.55 -17.66
CA LYS A 147 44.64 16.48 -16.24
C LYS A 147 44.11 17.68 -15.45
N ALA A 148 44.20 18.89 -16.00
CA ALA A 148 43.65 20.09 -15.37
C ALA A 148 42.11 19.99 -15.22
N HIS A 149 41.43 19.47 -16.25
CA HIS A 149 40.00 19.20 -16.21
C HIS A 149 39.63 18.19 -15.11
N ALA A 150 40.36 17.08 -15.01
CA ALA A 150 40.15 16.08 -13.97
C ALA A 150 40.30 16.67 -12.55
N ALA A 151 41.25 17.58 -12.35
CA ALA A 151 41.41 18.28 -11.07
C ALA A 151 40.21 19.19 -10.72
N LEU A 152 39.63 19.88 -11.71
CA LEU A 152 38.40 20.67 -11.53
C LEU A 152 37.21 19.77 -11.17
N CYS A 153 37.06 18.64 -11.86
CA CYS A 153 36.03 17.64 -11.57
C CYS A 153 36.15 17.12 -10.14
N GLU A 154 37.37 16.78 -9.69
CA GLU A 154 37.61 16.30 -8.34
C GLU A 154 37.32 17.36 -7.27
N ALA A 155 37.68 18.62 -7.52
CA ALA A 155 37.34 19.73 -6.63
C ALA A 155 35.82 19.89 -6.48
N LEU A 156 35.06 19.82 -7.58
CA LEU A 156 33.60 19.86 -7.53
C LEU A 156 33.03 18.64 -6.79
N ARG A 157 33.57 17.44 -7.05
CA ARG A 157 33.16 16.21 -6.36
C ARG A 157 33.33 16.35 -4.85
N ALA A 158 34.49 16.82 -4.39
CA ALA A 158 34.78 17.00 -2.97
C ALA A 158 33.80 17.99 -2.30
N MET A 159 33.42 19.08 -2.97
CA MET A 159 32.44 20.03 -2.43
C MET A 159 31.03 19.44 -2.28
N VAL A 160 30.63 18.60 -3.24
CA VAL A 160 29.29 18.00 -3.29
C VAL A 160 29.18 16.78 -2.38
N VAL A 161 30.19 15.91 -2.35
CA VAL A 161 30.17 14.64 -1.61
C VAL A 161 30.74 14.80 -0.20
N ASP A 162 31.90 15.44 -0.07
CA ASP A 162 32.69 15.45 1.18
C ASP A 162 32.48 16.72 2.01
N GLY A 163 31.76 17.70 1.48
CA GLY A 163 31.56 18.97 2.19
C GLY A 163 30.83 18.75 3.53
N VAL A 164 31.26 19.47 4.57
CA VAL A 164 30.60 19.47 5.89
C VAL A 164 29.97 20.84 6.12
N GLY A 165 28.71 20.89 6.55
CA GLY A 165 28.00 22.15 6.83
C GLY A 165 27.05 22.63 5.72
N TRP A 166 26.70 23.92 5.77
CA TRP A 166 25.67 24.54 4.90
C TRP A 166 26.07 24.59 3.41
N ILE A 167 25.08 24.43 2.52
CA ILE A 167 25.30 24.37 1.07
C ILE A 167 25.43 25.78 0.50
N ASP A 168 26.65 26.18 0.13
CA ASP A 168 26.86 27.37 -0.69
C ASP A 168 26.57 27.06 -2.17
N GLY A 169 25.31 27.26 -2.55
CA GLY A 169 24.86 27.05 -3.92
C GLY A 169 25.56 27.94 -4.94
N LYS A 170 26.05 29.13 -4.56
CA LYS A 170 26.79 30.01 -5.48
C LYS A 170 28.17 29.45 -5.77
N ARG A 171 28.92 29.07 -4.72
CA ARG A 171 30.24 28.46 -4.86
C ARG A 171 30.19 27.14 -5.63
N THR A 172 29.17 26.32 -5.36
CA THR A 172 28.96 25.03 -6.04
C THR A 172 28.67 25.23 -7.53
N ARG A 173 27.88 26.25 -7.90
CA ARG A 173 27.65 26.62 -9.30
C ARG A 173 28.90 27.17 -9.99
N ALA A 174 29.63 28.07 -9.34
CA ALA A 174 30.88 28.62 -9.90
C ALA A 174 31.91 27.51 -10.18
N ALA A 175 31.98 26.49 -9.31
CA ALA A 175 32.85 25.34 -9.53
C ALA A 175 32.42 24.48 -10.74
N LEU A 176 31.11 24.29 -10.95
CA LEU A 176 30.61 23.63 -12.16
C LEU A 176 30.90 24.48 -13.41
N GLU A 177 30.70 25.79 -13.35
CA GLU A 177 31.02 26.69 -14.46
C GLU A 177 32.51 26.58 -14.85
N ALA A 178 33.42 26.49 -13.88
CA ALA A 178 34.85 26.26 -14.15
C ALA A 178 35.12 24.92 -14.85
N VAL A 179 34.44 23.84 -14.45
CA VAL A 179 34.53 22.53 -15.13
C VAL A 179 34.04 22.64 -16.58
N LEU A 180 32.90 23.30 -16.80
CA LEU A 180 32.27 23.43 -18.12
C LEU A 180 33.01 24.39 -19.06
N ALA A 181 33.79 25.33 -18.52
CA ALA A 181 34.60 26.29 -19.26
C ALA A 181 36.04 25.80 -19.52
N SER A 182 36.39 24.58 -19.08
CA SER A 182 37.71 23.99 -19.30
C SER A 182 37.97 23.74 -20.81
N PRO A 183 39.16 24.10 -21.35
CA PRO A 183 39.50 23.87 -22.77
C PRO A 183 39.36 22.41 -23.20
N ALA A 184 39.64 21.46 -22.30
CA ALA A 184 39.49 20.03 -22.56
C ALA A 184 38.06 19.62 -22.95
N MET A 185 37.03 20.43 -22.63
CA MET A 185 35.64 20.15 -22.99
C MET A 185 35.35 20.22 -24.49
N ASP A 186 36.25 20.79 -25.29
CA ASP A 186 36.15 20.78 -26.77
C ASP A 186 36.51 19.40 -27.35
N GLN A 187 37.17 18.54 -26.57
CA GLN A 187 37.48 17.17 -26.94
C GLN A 187 36.26 16.27 -26.70
N LEU A 188 35.74 15.63 -27.76
CA LEU A 188 34.52 14.80 -27.69
C LEU A 188 34.57 13.73 -26.58
N GLY A 189 35.70 13.05 -26.42
CA GLY A 189 35.87 12.01 -25.40
C GLY A 189 35.82 12.54 -23.97
N VAL A 190 36.32 13.75 -23.72
CA VAL A 190 36.23 14.42 -22.41
C VAL A 190 34.80 14.88 -22.17
N TYR A 191 34.15 15.48 -23.16
CA TYR A 191 32.74 15.90 -23.07
C TYR A 191 31.82 14.74 -22.66
N GLU A 192 31.92 13.59 -23.33
CA GLU A 192 31.09 12.41 -23.02
C GLU A 192 31.37 11.83 -21.63
N ARG A 193 32.65 11.74 -21.23
CA ARG A 193 33.04 11.27 -19.88
C ARG A 193 32.52 12.21 -18.80
N THR A 194 32.63 13.52 -19.02
CA THR A 194 32.17 14.55 -18.08
C THR A 194 30.65 14.57 -17.98
N GLU A 195 29.92 14.38 -19.08
CA GLU A 195 28.46 14.22 -19.06
C GLU A 195 28.03 13.03 -18.19
N GLN A 196 28.61 11.86 -18.41
CA GLN A 196 28.32 10.64 -17.63
C GLN A 196 28.68 10.79 -16.14
N TRP A 197 29.86 11.34 -15.87
CA TRP A 197 30.33 11.60 -14.51
C TRP A 197 29.40 12.57 -13.77
N LEU A 198 29.00 13.66 -14.42
CA LEU A 198 28.16 14.69 -13.83
C LEU A 198 26.76 14.16 -13.49
N VAL A 199 26.16 13.32 -14.34
CA VAL A 199 24.91 12.61 -14.02
C VAL A 199 25.07 11.80 -12.73
N GLY A 200 26.15 11.02 -12.61
CA GLY A 200 26.44 10.23 -11.42
C GLY A 200 26.65 11.09 -10.17
N LEU A 201 27.34 12.23 -10.32
CA LEU A 201 27.56 13.18 -9.24
C LEU A 201 26.25 13.82 -8.78
N ILE A 202 25.38 14.23 -9.70
CA ILE A 202 24.11 14.86 -9.37
C ILE A 202 23.21 13.89 -8.61
N VAL A 203 23.07 12.66 -9.10
CA VAL A 203 22.18 11.65 -8.50
C VAL A 203 22.66 11.25 -7.09
N ARG A 204 23.97 11.02 -6.90
CA ARG A 204 24.52 10.61 -5.59
C ARG A 204 24.73 11.76 -4.62
N GLY A 205 24.99 12.95 -5.14
CA GLY A 205 25.27 14.15 -4.35
C GLY A 205 24.03 14.89 -3.84
N ALA A 206 22.83 14.36 -4.08
CA ALA A 206 21.60 14.97 -3.59
C ALA A 206 21.57 14.94 -2.05
N PRO A 207 21.11 16.01 -1.38
CA PRO A 207 20.53 17.25 -1.92
C PRO A 207 21.55 18.35 -2.27
N ARG A 208 22.86 18.15 -2.01
CA ARG A 208 23.91 19.17 -2.20
C ARG A 208 24.17 19.51 -3.67
N SER A 209 23.95 18.55 -4.56
CA SER A 209 24.06 18.71 -6.01
C SER A 209 22.88 19.46 -6.64
N ASN A 210 21.78 19.73 -5.91
CA ASN A 210 20.58 20.38 -6.45
C ASN A 210 20.88 21.69 -7.23
N PRO A 211 21.80 22.58 -6.79
CA PRO A 211 22.12 23.80 -7.53
C PRO A 211 22.76 23.59 -8.91
N LEU A 212 23.28 22.39 -9.18
CA LEU A 212 23.96 22.00 -10.43
C LEU A 212 23.00 21.57 -11.53
N ILE A 213 21.75 21.23 -11.18
CA ILE A 213 20.79 20.60 -12.09
C ILE A 213 20.46 21.53 -13.26
N ASP A 214 19.99 22.74 -13.00
CA ASP A 214 19.56 23.65 -14.08
C ASP A 214 20.72 24.04 -15.02
N PRO A 215 21.93 24.42 -14.53
CA PRO A 215 23.08 24.69 -15.41
C PRO A 215 23.52 23.47 -16.23
N ALA A 216 23.51 22.27 -15.64
CA ALA A 216 23.89 21.04 -16.34
C ALA A 216 22.88 20.68 -17.44
N VAL A 217 21.57 20.77 -17.14
CA VAL A 217 20.51 20.56 -18.14
C VAL A 217 20.65 21.55 -19.29
N GLN A 218 20.95 22.82 -19.00
CA GLN A 218 21.14 23.84 -20.03
C GLN A 218 22.37 23.56 -20.92
N ARG A 219 23.50 23.16 -20.34
CA ARG A 219 24.75 22.90 -21.10
C ARG A 219 24.67 21.62 -21.93
N PHE A 220 24.11 20.56 -21.36
CA PHE A 220 24.00 19.24 -21.98
C PHE A 220 22.62 18.99 -22.59
N GLY A 221 21.77 20.00 -22.77
CA GLY A 221 20.48 19.91 -23.48
C GLY A 221 19.66 18.65 -23.19
N TRP A 222 19.63 18.19 -21.93
CA TRP A 222 19.03 16.91 -21.56
C TRP A 222 17.50 16.86 -21.73
N ASP A 223 16.88 18.04 -21.74
CA ASP A 223 15.46 18.27 -21.95
C ASP A 223 15.05 18.26 -23.44
N GLN A 224 16.00 18.20 -24.37
CA GLN A 224 15.75 18.21 -25.80
C GLN A 224 15.78 16.79 -26.40
N PRO A 225 15.01 16.50 -27.46
CA PRO A 225 15.11 15.24 -28.18
C PRO A 225 16.50 15.10 -28.82
N ARG A 226 17.20 14.01 -28.53
CA ARG A 226 18.55 13.72 -29.05
C ARG A 226 18.56 12.42 -29.86
N LEU A 227 19.35 12.40 -30.93
CA LEU A 227 19.71 11.18 -31.65
C LEU A 227 20.80 10.46 -30.85
N GLY A 228 20.44 9.41 -30.10
CA GLY A 228 21.37 8.62 -29.29
C GLY A 228 20.90 8.36 -27.84
N ARG A 229 21.83 8.01 -26.95
CA ARG A 229 21.54 7.67 -25.55
C ARG A 229 21.34 8.94 -24.72
N ASN A 230 20.12 9.19 -24.23
CA ASN A 230 19.86 10.28 -23.28
C ASN A 230 20.25 9.86 -21.85
N LEU A 231 21.36 10.40 -21.34
CA LEU A 231 21.85 10.16 -19.98
C LEU A 231 21.15 11.02 -18.91
N GLY A 232 20.43 12.07 -19.32
CA GLY A 232 19.83 13.06 -18.44
C GLY A 232 18.56 12.64 -17.72
N GLY A 233 17.97 11.47 -18.07
CA GLY A 233 16.71 10.98 -17.47
C GLY A 233 16.67 11.04 -15.93
N PRO A 234 17.67 10.50 -15.20
CA PRO A 234 17.73 10.60 -13.75
C PRO A 234 17.82 12.04 -13.22
N VAL A 235 18.53 12.92 -13.92
CA VAL A 235 18.66 14.34 -13.54
C VAL A 235 17.34 15.09 -13.76
N LEU A 236 16.64 14.82 -14.86
CA LEU A 236 15.31 15.38 -15.13
C LEU A 236 14.27 14.87 -14.13
N ALA A 237 14.31 13.59 -13.75
CA ALA A 237 13.47 13.05 -12.69
C ALA A 237 13.72 13.77 -11.37
N ARG A 238 14.99 14.00 -11.01
CA ARG A 238 15.37 14.78 -9.83
C ARG A 238 14.90 16.24 -9.91
N ARG A 239 14.98 16.87 -11.09
CA ARG A 239 14.45 18.23 -11.32
C ARG A 239 12.94 18.29 -11.07
N ALA A 240 12.19 17.34 -11.62
CA ALA A 240 10.75 17.23 -11.40
C ALA A 240 10.40 16.99 -9.92
N ASP A 241 11.17 16.17 -9.21
CA ASP A 241 11.01 15.96 -7.77
C ASP A 241 11.15 17.27 -6.98
N LEU A 242 12.15 18.11 -7.32
CA LEU A 242 12.35 19.42 -6.68
C LEU A 242 11.20 20.39 -6.99
N ASP A 243 10.66 20.37 -8.20
CA ASP A 243 9.51 21.19 -8.59
C ASP A 243 8.27 20.82 -7.79
N ASP A 244 8.01 19.52 -7.60
CA ASP A 244 6.93 19.01 -6.75
C ASP A 244 7.14 19.32 -5.26
N LEU A 245 8.39 19.43 -4.81
CA LEU A 245 8.73 19.76 -3.42
C LEU A 245 8.52 21.26 -3.12
N ARG A 246 8.65 22.16 -4.10
CA ARG A 246 8.49 23.62 -3.88
C ARG A 246 7.13 23.98 -3.25
N PRO A 247 5.96 23.50 -3.74
CA PRO A 247 4.68 23.76 -3.08
C PRO A 247 4.61 23.28 -1.64
N LEU A 248 5.24 22.15 -1.29
CA LEU A 248 5.21 21.58 0.07
C LEU A 248 5.88 22.50 1.10
N LYS A 249 6.84 23.34 0.67
CA LYS A 249 7.50 24.34 1.52
C LYS A 249 6.57 25.50 1.90
N SER A 250 5.51 25.76 1.12
CA SER A 250 4.56 26.84 1.41
C SER A 250 3.70 26.52 2.62
N THR A 251 3.55 27.49 3.53
CA THR A 251 2.69 27.35 4.74
C THR A 251 1.21 27.15 4.42
N SER A 252 0.75 27.61 3.25
CA SER A 252 -0.63 27.43 2.78
C SER A 252 -0.91 26.02 2.25
N HIS A 253 0.11 25.21 2.00
CA HIS A 253 -0.07 23.89 1.42
C HIS A 253 -0.60 22.90 2.47
N ARG A 254 -1.61 22.09 2.10
CA ARG A 254 -2.25 21.12 3.00
C ARG A 254 -1.26 20.17 3.69
N ARG A 255 -0.20 19.76 2.99
CA ARG A 255 0.84 18.83 3.50
C ARG A 255 2.06 19.51 4.11
N HIS A 256 2.04 20.84 4.28
CA HIS A 256 3.18 21.58 4.82
C HIS A 256 3.59 21.11 6.22
N ARG A 257 2.61 20.78 7.07
CA ARG A 257 2.85 20.31 8.44
C ARG A 257 3.57 18.97 8.46
N ALA A 258 3.14 18.04 7.60
CA ALA A 258 3.78 16.74 7.42
C ALA A 258 5.19 16.88 6.85
N TYR A 259 5.38 17.74 5.84
CA TYR A 259 6.70 18.05 5.28
C TYR A 259 7.64 18.58 6.39
N LYS A 260 7.20 19.59 7.14
CA LYS A 260 7.97 20.15 8.26
C LYS A 260 8.32 19.11 9.32
N ALA A 261 7.40 18.21 9.64
CA ALA A 261 7.63 17.13 10.61
C ALA A 261 8.62 16.05 10.12
N LEU A 262 8.89 15.98 8.82
CA LEU A 262 9.86 15.04 8.23
C LEU A 262 11.21 15.69 7.91
N THR A 263 11.29 17.02 7.87
CA THR A 263 12.55 17.75 7.58
C THR A 263 13.19 18.39 8.80
N GLN A 264 12.50 18.40 9.96
CA GLN A 264 13.02 18.98 11.19
C GLN A 264 13.47 17.90 12.15
N LYS A 265 14.63 18.10 12.76
CA LYS A 265 15.17 17.21 13.78
C LYS A 265 14.15 17.03 14.93
N PRO A 266 13.83 15.78 15.33
CA PRO A 266 12.87 15.53 16.39
C PRO A 266 13.44 15.89 17.76
N GLU A 267 12.93 16.96 18.37
CA GLU A 267 13.23 17.37 19.74
C GLU A 267 12.15 16.85 20.72
N ARG A 268 12.47 16.82 22.03
CA ARG A 268 11.53 16.32 23.05
C ARG A 268 10.19 17.06 23.05
N PHE A 269 10.21 18.38 22.88
CA PHE A 269 8.98 19.18 22.87
C PHE A 269 8.21 19.07 21.54
N THR A 270 8.91 18.97 20.40
CA THR A 270 8.26 18.85 19.09
C THR A 270 7.59 17.49 18.93
N THR A 271 8.22 16.41 19.40
CA THR A 271 7.64 15.06 19.39
C THR A 271 6.38 14.93 20.25
N TRP A 272 6.31 15.61 21.40
CA TRP A 272 5.07 15.69 22.18
C TRP A 272 3.96 16.42 21.43
N LYS A 273 4.27 17.56 20.79
CA LYS A 273 3.31 18.28 19.94
C LYS A 273 2.82 17.41 18.78
N TYR A 274 3.68 16.62 18.15
CA TYR A 274 3.28 15.74 17.06
C TYR A 274 2.22 14.72 17.51
N ARG A 275 2.35 14.18 18.72
CA ARG A 275 1.39 13.23 19.31
C ARG A 275 0.04 13.88 19.64
N ALA A 276 0.05 15.11 20.13
CA ALA A 276 -1.17 15.85 20.50
C ALA A 276 -1.88 16.47 19.30
N THR A 277 -1.22 16.55 18.14
CA THR A 277 -1.76 17.22 16.96
C THR A 277 -2.72 16.29 16.18
N PRO A 278 -4.00 16.67 16.01
CA PRO A 278 -4.94 15.92 15.16
C PRO A 278 -4.46 15.84 13.71
N SER A 279 -4.76 14.72 13.05
CA SER A 279 -4.46 14.38 11.64
C SER A 279 -3.00 14.35 11.21
N LEU A 280 -2.05 14.94 11.95
CA LEU A 280 -0.64 15.03 11.54
C LEU A 280 -0.01 13.65 11.27
N ALA A 281 -0.18 12.69 12.17
CA ALA A 281 0.35 11.34 11.99
C ALA A 281 -0.16 10.68 10.69
N LYS A 282 -1.42 10.93 10.33
CA LYS A 282 -2.01 10.45 9.07
C LYS A 282 -1.41 11.19 7.87
N GLU A 283 -1.29 12.52 7.93
CA GLU A 283 -0.69 13.33 6.87
C GLU A 283 0.78 12.96 6.62
N VAL A 284 1.54 12.65 7.68
CA VAL A 284 2.92 12.17 7.60
C VAL A 284 2.99 10.78 6.97
N ALA A 285 2.13 9.85 7.40
CA ALA A 285 2.08 8.51 6.80
C ALA A 285 1.73 8.56 5.30
N GLU A 286 0.76 9.41 4.92
CA GLU A 286 0.39 9.62 3.51
C GLU A 286 1.55 10.22 2.69
N LEU A 287 2.25 11.21 3.24
CA LEU A 287 3.39 11.83 2.57
C LEU A 287 4.57 10.86 2.44
N LEU A 288 4.91 10.11 3.50
CA LEU A 288 5.94 9.07 3.45
C LEU A 288 5.61 7.97 2.44
N ALA A 289 4.35 7.53 2.38
CA ALA A 289 3.91 6.53 1.40
C ALA A 289 4.03 7.06 -0.04
N LEU A 290 3.66 8.32 -0.29
CA LEU A 290 3.81 8.96 -1.59
C LEU A 290 5.29 9.05 -1.98
N VAL A 291 6.14 9.52 -1.07
CA VAL A 291 7.58 9.65 -1.32
C VAL A 291 8.19 8.28 -1.61
N ARG A 292 7.91 7.25 -0.81
CA ARG A 292 8.50 5.91 -1.01
C ARG A 292 8.04 5.23 -2.30
N ASN A 293 6.74 5.32 -2.60
CA ASN A 293 6.16 4.52 -3.68
C ASN A 293 6.22 5.23 -5.03
N GLN A 294 6.15 6.57 -5.05
CA GLN A 294 6.05 7.34 -6.29
C GLN A 294 7.29 8.19 -6.56
N ARG A 295 8.00 8.65 -5.52
CA ARG A 295 9.06 9.68 -5.63
C ARG A 295 10.25 9.38 -4.72
N PRO A 296 10.92 8.23 -4.86
CA PRO A 296 11.95 7.78 -3.90
C PRO A 296 13.13 8.75 -3.80
N GLY A 297 13.41 9.52 -4.86
CA GLY A 297 14.45 10.55 -4.87
C GLY A 297 14.26 11.63 -3.81
N LEU A 298 13.02 11.90 -3.37
CA LEU A 298 12.73 12.89 -2.33
C LEU A 298 13.11 12.44 -0.92
N MET A 299 13.43 11.15 -0.70
CA MET A 299 13.89 10.68 0.62
C MET A 299 15.20 11.36 1.04
N ALA A 300 16.05 11.74 0.08
CA ALA A 300 17.31 12.44 0.35
C ALA A 300 17.12 13.88 0.89
N ASP A 301 15.94 14.48 0.69
CA ASP A 301 15.61 15.82 1.21
C ASP A 301 14.95 15.79 2.60
N LEU A 302 14.63 14.61 3.12
CA LEU A 302 14.04 14.42 4.45
C LEU A 302 15.15 14.21 5.50
N ASP A 303 14.86 14.59 6.74
CA ASP A 303 15.77 14.36 7.86
C ASP A 303 15.71 12.88 8.28
N ALA A 304 16.85 12.20 8.26
CA ALA A 304 16.92 10.77 8.52
C ALA A 304 16.48 10.41 9.94
N GLU A 305 16.81 11.24 10.95
CA GLU A 305 16.39 11.01 12.33
C GLU A 305 14.87 11.21 12.49
N ALA A 306 14.29 12.21 11.82
CA ALA A 306 12.85 12.44 11.81
C ALA A 306 12.09 11.27 11.16
N VAL A 307 12.57 10.78 10.01
CA VAL A 307 11.98 9.60 9.34
C VAL A 307 12.03 8.39 10.27
N ALA A 308 13.20 8.09 10.85
CA ALA A 308 13.37 6.96 11.78
C ALA A 308 12.47 7.08 13.02
N TRP A 309 12.29 8.29 13.55
CA TRP A 309 11.38 8.53 14.67
C TRP A 309 9.93 8.23 14.29
N TRP A 310 9.46 8.70 13.13
CA TRP A 310 8.11 8.44 12.65
C TRP A 310 7.88 6.95 12.34
N GLU A 311 8.88 6.26 11.78
CA GLU A 311 8.81 4.81 11.60
C GLU A 311 8.70 4.06 12.92
N ALA A 312 9.54 4.41 13.90
CA ALA A 312 9.46 3.83 15.24
C ALA A 312 8.12 4.15 15.93
N TYR A 313 7.57 5.34 15.66
CA TYR A 313 6.25 5.75 16.13
C TYR A 313 5.15 4.90 15.50
N PHE A 314 5.16 4.67 14.18
CA PHE A 314 4.16 3.83 13.49
C PHE A 314 4.31 2.33 13.76
N ALA A 315 5.52 1.87 14.11
CA ALA A 315 5.79 0.47 14.42
C ALA A 315 5.14 0.00 15.73
N LYS A 316 4.76 0.92 16.62
CA LYS A 316 4.15 0.63 17.92
C LYS A 316 2.77 1.27 18.00
N PRO A 317 1.78 0.61 18.63
CA PRO A 317 0.50 1.26 18.89
C PRO A 317 0.73 2.40 19.89
N HIS A 318 -0.01 3.48 19.68
CA HIS A 318 0.22 4.74 20.35
C HIS A 318 -1.11 5.39 20.69
N VAL A 319 -1.13 6.15 21.79
CA VAL A 319 -2.30 6.96 22.12
C VAL A 319 -2.41 8.09 21.09
N GLY A 320 -3.48 8.07 20.31
CA GLY A 320 -3.78 9.13 19.36
C GLY A 320 -4.17 10.46 20.05
N PRO A 321 -4.19 11.57 19.30
CA PRO A 321 -4.47 12.90 19.83
C PRO A 321 -5.85 13.00 20.49
N THR A 322 -6.85 12.29 19.95
CA THR A 322 -8.19 12.21 20.56
C THR A 322 -8.18 11.50 21.91
N GLY A 323 -7.39 10.44 22.07
CA GLY A 323 -7.23 9.74 23.36
C GLY A 323 -6.56 10.63 24.40
N ILE A 324 -5.53 11.39 24.00
CA ILE A 324 -4.86 12.37 24.87
C ILE A 324 -5.86 13.45 25.30
N LEU A 325 -6.60 14.03 24.36
CA LEU A 325 -7.55 15.11 24.62
C LEU A 325 -8.71 14.64 25.52
N LEU A 326 -9.28 13.46 25.24
CA LEU A 326 -10.34 12.88 26.06
C LEU A 326 -9.85 12.60 27.47
N THR A 327 -8.63 12.08 27.65
CA THR A 327 -8.08 11.82 28.99
C THR A 327 -7.77 13.10 29.75
N ALA A 328 -7.37 14.18 29.06
CA ALA A 328 -7.06 15.45 29.70
C ALA A 328 -8.32 16.26 30.06
N ILE A 329 -9.31 16.31 29.16
CA ILE A 329 -10.46 17.23 29.28
C ILE A 329 -11.70 16.52 29.86
N ALA A 330 -12.02 15.30 29.43
CA ALA A 330 -13.27 14.65 29.83
C ALA A 330 -13.39 14.42 31.35
N PRO A 331 -12.32 14.06 32.08
CA PRO A 331 -12.40 13.94 33.54
C PRO A 331 -12.78 15.23 34.25
N VAL A 332 -12.34 16.39 33.76
CA VAL A 332 -12.68 17.71 34.32
C VAL A 332 -14.16 17.98 34.12
N ILE A 333 -14.66 17.79 32.90
CA ILE A 333 -16.07 18.00 32.56
C ILE A 333 -16.96 17.03 33.37
N LEU A 334 -16.58 15.75 33.42
CA LEU A 334 -17.36 14.71 34.10
C LEU A 334 -17.38 14.94 35.62
N ALA A 335 -16.24 15.31 36.22
CA ALA A 335 -16.18 15.65 37.63
C ALA A 335 -17.05 16.87 37.95
N PHE A 336 -17.03 17.90 37.10
CA PHE A 336 -17.90 19.07 37.29
C PHE A 336 -19.38 18.67 37.19
N ALA A 337 -19.78 17.93 36.15
CA ALA A 337 -21.15 17.50 35.92
C ALA A 337 -21.71 16.61 37.06
N LEU A 338 -20.89 15.68 37.56
CA LEU A 338 -21.28 14.79 38.67
C LEU A 338 -21.41 15.53 40.01
N ASN A 339 -20.70 16.64 40.18
CA ASN A 339 -20.77 17.46 41.40
C ASN A 339 -21.78 18.62 41.30
N SER A 340 -22.29 18.96 40.10
CA SER A 340 -23.26 20.04 39.89
C SER A 340 -24.73 19.62 40.04
N GLY A 341 -25.03 18.32 40.15
CA GLY A 341 -26.39 17.78 40.13
C GLY A 341 -27.03 17.52 41.50
N GLY A 342 -26.34 17.78 42.62
CA GLY A 342 -26.86 17.58 43.97
C GLY A 342 -27.36 18.87 44.61
N GLU A 343 -28.53 18.82 45.24
CA GLU A 343 -28.97 19.85 46.19
C GLU A 343 -28.02 19.84 47.40
N GLY A 344 -26.92 20.59 47.31
CA GLY A 344 -25.89 20.68 48.35
C GLY A 344 -24.53 20.19 47.85
N PHE A 345 -23.58 21.13 47.75
CA PHE A 345 -22.18 20.85 47.41
C PHE A 345 -21.42 20.09 48.52
N SER A 346 -22.09 19.75 49.64
CA SER A 346 -21.45 19.31 50.89
C SER A 346 -21.39 17.79 51.11
N ASP A 347 -22.26 17.00 50.48
CA ASP A 347 -22.46 15.59 50.89
C ASP A 347 -21.84 14.57 49.92
N GLY A 348 -21.28 15.03 48.80
CA GLY A 348 -20.56 14.20 47.83
C GLY A 348 -19.07 14.04 48.16
N PRO A 349 -18.34 13.11 47.49
CA PRO A 349 -16.90 12.94 47.69
C PRO A 349 -16.07 14.20 47.36
N GLY A 350 -16.68 15.20 46.72
CA GLY A 350 -16.02 16.44 46.31
C GLY A 350 -15.39 16.34 44.92
N PHE A 351 -15.08 17.49 44.33
CA PHE A 351 -14.59 17.58 42.96
C PHE A 351 -13.29 16.82 42.74
N LEU A 352 -12.29 16.99 43.61
CA LEU A 352 -10.94 16.43 43.43
C LEU A 352 -10.91 14.88 43.35
N PRO A 353 -11.51 14.12 44.29
CA PRO A 353 -11.52 12.66 44.18
C PRO A 353 -12.40 12.16 43.04
N THR A 354 -13.50 12.86 42.71
CA THR A 354 -14.31 12.54 41.52
C THR A 354 -13.48 12.71 40.25
N TRP A 355 -12.74 13.81 40.13
CA TRP A 355 -11.83 14.08 39.02
C TRP A 355 -10.72 13.05 38.92
N ALA A 356 -10.07 12.71 40.05
CA ALA A 356 -9.02 11.69 40.08
C ALA A 356 -9.54 10.31 39.64
N ALA A 357 -10.74 9.92 40.08
CA ALA A 357 -11.38 8.68 39.64
C ALA A 357 -11.71 8.69 38.14
N CYS A 358 -12.25 9.81 37.63
CA CYS A 358 -12.54 9.97 36.21
C CYS A 358 -11.25 9.94 35.35
N LEU A 359 -10.17 10.56 35.82
CA LEU A 359 -8.87 10.57 35.16
C LEU A 359 -8.25 9.16 35.15
N GLY A 360 -8.26 8.48 36.29
CA GLY A 360 -7.79 7.10 36.41
C GLY A 360 -8.55 6.15 35.48
N THR A 361 -9.87 6.31 35.40
CA THR A 361 -10.72 5.53 34.49
C THR A 361 -10.42 5.85 33.02
N GLY A 362 -10.31 7.12 32.66
CA GLY A 362 -9.97 7.54 31.30
C GLY A 362 -8.61 7.01 30.85
N LEU A 363 -7.60 7.09 31.74
CA LEU A 363 -6.27 6.55 31.50
C LEU A 363 -6.30 5.02 31.37
N ALA A 364 -7.03 4.31 32.23
CA ALA A 364 -7.19 2.87 32.15
C ALA A 364 -7.86 2.43 30.84
N LEU A 365 -8.87 3.16 30.36
CA LEU A 365 -9.52 2.88 29.08
C LEU A 365 -8.58 3.11 27.89
N VAL A 366 -7.81 4.19 27.90
CA VAL A 366 -6.86 4.50 26.83
C VAL A 366 -5.70 3.51 26.81
N LEU A 367 -5.11 3.20 27.97
CA LEU A 367 -4.05 2.20 28.08
C LEU A 367 -4.58 0.80 27.76
N GLY A 368 -5.76 0.44 28.24
CA GLY A 368 -6.44 -0.82 27.92
C GLY A 368 -6.67 -0.95 26.42
N ARG A 369 -7.13 0.11 25.75
CA ARG A 369 -7.24 0.11 24.28
C ARG A 369 -5.89 -0.15 23.59
N VAL A 370 -4.81 0.53 24.01
CA VAL A 370 -3.50 0.36 23.39
C VAL A 370 -2.92 -1.04 23.63
N TYR A 371 -2.93 -1.51 24.88
CA TYR A 371 -2.23 -2.73 25.29
C TYR A 371 -3.08 -4.00 25.22
N LEU A 372 -4.40 -3.93 25.44
CA LEU A 372 -5.28 -5.09 25.38
C LEU A 372 -5.93 -5.27 24.00
N VAL A 373 -6.07 -4.20 23.21
CA VAL A 373 -6.70 -4.27 21.88
C VAL A 373 -5.70 -4.06 20.76
N GLU A 374 -5.06 -2.88 20.66
CA GLU A 374 -4.25 -2.52 19.50
C GLU A 374 -2.98 -3.37 19.37
N TRP A 375 -2.26 -3.59 20.48
CA TRP A 375 -1.08 -4.47 20.52
C TRP A 375 -1.39 -5.91 20.07
N PRO A 376 -2.32 -6.64 20.74
CA PRO A 376 -2.64 -8.00 20.33
C PRO A 376 -3.24 -8.08 18.93
N ARG A 377 -3.97 -7.04 18.49
CA ARG A 377 -4.48 -6.96 17.12
C ARG A 377 -3.36 -6.89 16.10
N ILE A 378 -2.32 -6.07 16.32
CA ILE A 378 -1.16 -6.01 15.42
C ILE A 378 -0.50 -7.39 15.31
N ILE A 379 -0.25 -8.04 16.45
CA ILE A 379 0.33 -9.39 16.51
C ILE A 379 -0.56 -10.39 15.77
N TRP A 380 -1.87 -10.37 16.02
CA TRP A 380 -2.85 -11.20 15.34
C TRP A 380 -2.80 -11.01 13.82
N THR A 381 -2.85 -9.77 13.35
CA THR A 381 -2.83 -9.47 11.91
C THR A 381 -1.53 -9.83 11.22
N ARG A 382 -0.39 -9.70 11.91
CA ARG A 382 0.93 -9.99 11.35
C ARG A 382 1.21 -11.49 11.30
N ASP A 383 0.89 -12.21 12.38
CA ASP A 383 1.45 -13.56 12.60
C ASP A 383 0.40 -14.67 12.46
N ARG A 384 -0.90 -14.40 12.66
CA ARG A 384 -1.94 -15.44 12.81
C ARG A 384 -3.14 -15.30 11.86
N ALA A 385 -3.52 -14.09 11.47
CA ALA A 385 -4.82 -13.85 10.82
C ALA A 385 -4.99 -14.61 9.48
N ALA A 386 -3.90 -14.81 8.73
CA ALA A 386 -3.91 -15.50 7.44
C ALA A 386 -4.09 -17.02 7.57
N THR A 387 -3.55 -17.64 8.62
CA THR A 387 -3.53 -19.09 8.83
C THR A 387 -4.54 -19.57 9.86
N ALA A 388 -5.17 -18.66 10.60
CA ALA A 388 -6.09 -19.01 11.68
C ALA A 388 -7.37 -19.69 11.17
N PRO A 389 -7.83 -20.77 11.84
CA PRO A 389 -9.08 -21.44 11.52
C PRO A 389 -10.30 -20.54 11.82
N ALA A 390 -11.43 -20.87 11.20
CA ALA A 390 -12.65 -20.07 11.28
C ALA A 390 -13.14 -19.84 12.71
N TRP A 391 -13.01 -20.82 13.61
CA TRP A 391 -13.44 -20.68 15.01
C TRP A 391 -12.61 -19.64 15.79
N GLN A 392 -11.33 -19.43 15.47
CA GLN A 392 -10.54 -18.36 16.11
C GLN A 392 -10.95 -16.99 15.56
N ARG A 393 -11.18 -16.90 14.25
CA ARG A 393 -11.55 -15.66 13.56
C ARG A 393 -12.97 -15.17 13.87
N LEU A 394 -13.91 -16.12 14.00
CA LEU A 394 -15.35 -15.83 14.05
C LEU A 394 -16.02 -16.37 15.32
N GLY A 395 -15.31 -17.11 16.18
CA GLY A 395 -15.88 -17.73 17.38
C GLY A 395 -16.40 -16.75 18.42
N TRP A 396 -15.97 -15.48 18.36
CA TRP A 396 -16.56 -14.42 19.18
C TRP A 396 -18.06 -14.22 18.88
N ALA A 397 -18.52 -14.44 17.65
CA ALA A 397 -19.92 -14.22 17.26
C ALA A 397 -20.90 -15.22 17.90
N PRO A 398 -20.72 -16.55 17.77
CA PRO A 398 -21.57 -17.51 18.47
C PRO A 398 -21.40 -17.41 19.99
N ALA A 399 -20.20 -17.14 20.51
CA ALA A 399 -20.00 -16.95 21.95
C ALA A 399 -20.78 -15.72 22.49
N ALA A 400 -20.75 -14.59 21.76
CA ALA A 400 -21.52 -13.40 22.12
C ALA A 400 -23.02 -13.64 22.10
N LEU A 401 -23.52 -14.37 21.11
CA LEU A 401 -24.93 -14.78 21.03
C LEU A 401 -25.34 -15.65 22.22
N VAL A 402 -24.55 -16.69 22.52
CA VAL A 402 -24.83 -17.61 23.64
C VAL A 402 -24.85 -16.84 24.95
N LEU A 403 -23.88 -15.96 25.20
CA LEU A 403 -23.86 -15.16 26.43
C LEU A 403 -25.03 -14.19 26.53
N ALA A 404 -25.45 -13.55 25.44
CA ALA A 404 -26.62 -12.70 25.41
C ALA A 404 -27.91 -13.48 25.70
N VAL A 405 -28.06 -14.69 25.13
CA VAL A 405 -29.19 -15.59 25.40
C VAL A 405 -29.19 -16.06 26.85
N LEU A 406 -28.04 -16.51 27.37
CA LEU A 406 -27.92 -16.95 28.77
C LEU A 406 -28.25 -15.83 29.76
N ALA A 407 -27.86 -14.58 29.47
CA ALA A 407 -28.20 -13.43 30.32
C ALA A 407 -29.72 -13.15 30.38
N ILE A 408 -30.48 -13.58 29.38
CA ILE A 408 -31.94 -13.43 29.31
C ILE A 408 -32.67 -14.60 29.96
N LEU A 409 -32.15 -15.82 29.77
CA LEU A 409 -32.83 -17.05 30.21
C LEU A 409 -32.52 -17.41 31.67
N LEU A 410 -31.34 -17.06 32.18
CA LEU A 410 -30.92 -17.45 33.53
C LEU A 410 -31.45 -16.47 34.58
N PRO A 411 -31.94 -16.98 35.72
CA PRO A 411 -32.47 -16.13 36.81
C PRO A 411 -31.42 -15.14 37.29
N ALA A 412 -31.86 -13.92 37.61
CA ALA A 412 -30.95 -12.86 38.01
C ALA A 412 -30.31 -13.18 39.38
N SER A 413 -28.99 -13.23 39.40
CA SER A 413 -28.20 -13.26 40.63
C SER A 413 -26.95 -12.40 40.46
N THR A 414 -26.42 -11.86 41.55
CA THR A 414 -25.20 -11.05 41.53
C THR A 414 -24.02 -11.84 40.97
N ALA A 415 -23.86 -13.10 41.38
CA ALA A 415 -22.79 -13.98 40.91
C ALA A 415 -22.90 -14.26 39.40
N LEU A 416 -24.09 -14.60 38.89
CA LEU A 416 -24.29 -14.82 37.46
C LEU A 416 -24.09 -13.55 36.66
N THR A 417 -24.57 -12.41 37.16
CA THR A 417 -24.40 -11.11 36.48
C THR A 417 -22.93 -10.76 36.32
N ILE A 418 -22.12 -10.91 37.38
CA ILE A 418 -20.67 -10.67 37.33
C ILE A 418 -20.00 -11.65 36.37
N THR A 419 -20.35 -12.95 36.46
CA THR A 419 -19.74 -14.00 35.62
C THR A 419 -20.04 -13.78 34.14
N LEU A 420 -21.31 -13.59 33.78
CA LEU A 420 -21.71 -13.37 32.39
C LEU A 420 -21.16 -12.05 31.84
N SER A 421 -21.10 -10.99 32.64
CA SER A 421 -20.50 -9.72 32.23
C SER A 421 -18.99 -9.85 32.02
N GLY A 422 -18.29 -10.59 32.88
CA GLY A 422 -16.86 -10.88 32.72
C GLY A 422 -16.57 -11.70 31.47
N LEU A 423 -17.33 -12.77 31.23
CA LEU A 423 -17.23 -13.58 30.01
C LEU A 423 -17.55 -12.75 28.76
N ALA A 424 -18.58 -11.91 28.81
CA ALA A 424 -18.95 -11.04 27.69
C ALA A 424 -17.86 -9.99 27.40
N ALA A 425 -17.18 -9.47 28.42
CA ALA A 425 -16.03 -8.59 28.25
C ALA A 425 -14.84 -9.32 27.57
N VAL A 426 -14.57 -10.58 27.92
CA VAL A 426 -13.55 -11.40 27.26
C VAL A 426 -13.90 -11.64 25.78
N VAL A 427 -15.16 -11.98 25.48
CA VAL A 427 -15.63 -12.18 24.10
C VAL A 427 -15.57 -10.88 23.30
N LEU A 428 -15.96 -9.75 23.89
CA LEU A 428 -15.85 -8.43 23.28
C LEU A 428 -14.38 -8.07 22.99
N LEU A 429 -13.48 -8.34 23.93
CA LEU A 429 -12.05 -8.13 23.75
C LEU A 429 -11.53 -8.99 22.59
N TRP A 430 -11.92 -10.26 22.53
CA TRP A 430 -11.55 -11.15 21.43
C TRP A 430 -12.09 -10.66 20.07
N ALA A 431 -13.34 -10.17 20.03
CA ALA A 431 -13.91 -9.53 18.84
C ALA A 431 -13.17 -8.24 18.45
N ALA A 432 -12.71 -7.45 19.42
CA ALA A 432 -11.94 -6.23 19.15
C ALA A 432 -10.55 -6.52 18.55
N ILE A 433 -9.94 -7.63 18.95
CA ILE A 433 -8.63 -8.10 18.49
C ILE A 433 -8.74 -8.76 17.10
N THR A 434 -9.67 -9.71 16.94
CA THR A 434 -9.77 -10.55 15.74
C THR A 434 -10.74 -10.03 14.68
N GLY A 435 -11.74 -9.27 15.10
CA GLY A 435 -12.79 -8.74 14.26
C GLY A 435 -12.37 -7.51 13.46
N GLN A 436 -13.03 -7.34 12.32
CA GLN A 436 -12.94 -6.13 11.52
C GLN A 436 -14.28 -5.39 11.52
N PRO A 437 -14.30 -4.09 11.86
CA PRO A 437 -15.52 -3.31 11.79
C PRO A 437 -15.87 -3.08 10.33
N ASP A 438 -17.16 -3.10 10.02
CA ASP A 438 -17.68 -2.73 8.71
C ASP A 438 -17.36 -1.25 8.42
N ARG A 439 -16.35 -1.03 7.56
CA ARG A 439 -15.87 0.29 7.16
C ARG A 439 -16.39 0.73 5.80
N ASP A 440 -17.30 -0.03 5.19
CA ASP A 440 -17.89 0.37 3.90
C ASP A 440 -18.52 1.75 4.09
N PRO A 441 -18.07 2.80 3.37
CA PRO A 441 -18.57 4.17 3.58
C PRO A 441 -20.08 4.32 3.38
N GLY A 442 -20.74 3.31 2.80
CA GLY A 442 -22.14 3.37 2.42
C GLY A 442 -22.37 4.37 1.29
N HIS A 443 -23.64 4.57 0.95
CA HIS A 443 -24.05 5.43 -0.17
C HIS A 443 -24.53 6.80 0.34
N GLY A 444 -24.12 7.91 -0.30
CA GLY A 444 -24.59 9.29 0.04
C GLY A 444 -23.52 10.40 0.14
N GLU A 445 -23.92 11.58 0.63
CA GLU A 445 -23.11 12.77 0.92
C GLU A 445 -22.41 12.68 2.29
N PRO A 446 -21.20 13.26 2.45
CA PRO A 446 -20.41 13.14 3.68
C PRO A 446 -21.08 13.83 4.90
N PHE A 447 -21.00 13.17 6.06
CA PHE A 447 -21.51 13.70 7.34
C PHE A 447 -20.79 14.97 7.79
N GLN A 448 -21.54 16.04 8.08
CA GLN A 448 -21.03 17.30 8.66
C GLN A 448 -21.65 17.53 10.05
N LEU A 449 -20.82 17.73 11.07
CA LEU A 449 -21.21 17.99 12.46
C LEU A 449 -21.75 19.43 12.61
N LEU A 450 -23.03 19.67 12.34
CA LEU A 450 -23.71 20.93 12.73
C LEU A 450 -24.71 20.68 13.89
N PRO A 451 -24.96 21.67 14.77
CA PRO A 451 -25.69 21.47 16.04
C PRO A 451 -27.20 21.17 15.91
N PHE A 452 -27.80 21.28 14.71
CA PHE A 452 -29.20 20.89 14.45
C PHE A 452 -29.36 19.39 14.11
N LEU A 453 -28.52 18.56 14.72
CA LEU A 453 -28.16 17.19 14.33
C LEU A 453 -29.37 16.25 14.17
N ILE A 454 -30.35 16.30 15.08
CA ILE A 454 -31.44 15.31 15.12
C ILE A 454 -32.47 15.57 14.00
N ALA A 455 -32.88 16.82 13.81
CA ALA A 455 -33.84 17.18 12.76
C ALA A 455 -33.25 17.11 11.34
N HIS A 456 -31.97 17.46 11.17
CA HIS A 456 -31.30 17.37 9.87
C HIS A 456 -31.00 15.93 9.44
N LEU A 457 -30.76 15.02 10.40
CA LEU A 457 -30.63 13.58 10.17
C LEU A 457 -31.96 12.94 9.68
N MET A 458 -33.12 13.50 10.06
CA MET A 458 -34.43 12.95 9.70
C MET A 458 -34.86 13.23 8.25
N VAL A 459 -34.40 14.33 7.64
CA VAL A 459 -34.98 14.83 6.37
C VAL A 459 -34.16 14.49 5.13
N ARG A 460 -32.86 14.15 5.26
CA ARG A 460 -31.99 13.86 4.09
C ARG A 460 -31.65 12.37 3.95
N PRO A 461 -32.29 11.62 3.04
CA PRO A 461 -32.08 10.17 2.88
C PRO A 461 -30.64 9.75 2.53
N LYS A 462 -29.80 10.64 2.00
CA LYS A 462 -28.52 10.30 1.37
C LYS A 462 -27.31 10.73 2.21
N MET A 463 -27.20 10.41 3.50
CA MET A 463 -26.01 10.75 4.30
C MET A 463 -25.09 9.55 4.58
N ARG A 464 -23.80 9.67 4.22
CA ARG A 464 -22.70 8.79 4.61
C ARG A 464 -22.24 9.13 6.02
N ALA A 465 -22.83 8.46 7.00
CA ALA A 465 -22.36 8.52 8.38
C ALA A 465 -21.10 7.65 8.57
N PRO A 466 -20.12 8.11 9.37
CA PRO A 466 -18.98 7.29 9.72
C PRO A 466 -19.45 5.98 10.36
N TRP A 467 -18.70 4.89 10.13
CA TRP A 467 -19.14 3.55 10.53
C TRP A 467 -19.50 3.43 12.02
N GLN A 468 -18.83 4.20 12.88
CA GLN A 468 -19.10 4.26 14.32
C GLN A 468 -20.53 4.69 14.61
N VAL A 469 -21.02 5.70 13.89
CA VAL A 469 -22.38 6.24 14.04
C VAL A 469 -23.40 5.23 13.51
N ARG A 470 -23.17 4.66 12.33
CA ARG A 470 -24.06 3.63 11.75
C ARG A 470 -24.15 2.40 12.65
N ALA A 471 -23.02 1.96 13.17
CA ALA A 471 -22.90 0.82 14.05
C ALA A 471 -23.63 1.03 15.38
N LEU A 472 -23.44 2.21 15.99
CA LEU A 472 -24.14 2.61 17.21
C LEU A 472 -25.66 2.57 16.99
N PHE A 473 -26.17 3.24 15.96
CA PHE A 473 -27.61 3.26 15.68
C PHE A 473 -28.18 1.89 15.29
N ALA A 474 -27.41 1.07 14.57
CA ALA A 474 -27.84 -0.28 14.15
C ALA A 474 -28.09 -1.24 15.32
N HIS A 475 -27.61 -0.94 16.53
CA HIS A 475 -27.90 -1.73 17.72
C HIS A 475 -28.47 -0.89 18.87
N PHE A 476 -28.54 0.44 18.74
CA PHE A 476 -29.14 1.32 19.74
C PHE A 476 -30.59 0.95 20.05
N TYR A 477 -31.32 0.46 19.05
CA TYR A 477 -32.68 -0.01 19.25
C TYR A 477 -32.77 -1.24 20.17
N LEU A 478 -31.73 -2.08 20.27
CA LEU A 478 -31.69 -3.16 21.28
C LEU A 478 -31.64 -2.59 22.69
N LEU A 479 -30.87 -1.51 22.89
CA LEU A 479 -30.81 -0.82 24.18
C LEU A 479 -32.16 -0.19 24.51
N VAL A 480 -32.81 0.46 23.54
CA VAL A 480 -34.16 1.03 23.71
C VAL A 480 -35.17 -0.08 24.01
N PHE A 481 -35.15 -1.17 23.25
CA PHE A 481 -36.00 -2.35 23.49
C PHE A 481 -35.73 -2.93 24.89
N TRP A 482 -34.48 -3.05 25.31
CA TRP A 482 -34.15 -3.53 26.64
C TRP A 482 -34.69 -2.61 27.74
N LEU A 483 -34.38 -1.32 27.67
CA LEU A 483 -34.74 -0.34 28.69
C LEU A 483 -36.25 -0.19 28.81
N PHE A 484 -36.96 0.02 27.69
CA PHE A 484 -38.38 0.35 27.72
C PHE A 484 -39.28 -0.88 27.80
N VAL A 485 -38.82 -2.02 27.27
CA VAL A 485 -39.67 -3.20 27.07
C VAL A 485 -39.20 -4.30 28.03
N VAL A 486 -37.99 -4.85 27.87
CA VAL A 486 -37.55 -6.03 28.64
C VAL A 486 -37.37 -5.76 30.13
N ALA A 487 -36.72 -4.67 30.52
CA ALA A 487 -36.40 -4.35 31.91
C ALA A 487 -37.65 -4.08 32.78
N ARG A 488 -38.79 -3.84 32.15
CA ARG A 488 -40.08 -3.58 32.80
C ARG A 488 -41.02 -4.79 32.74
N MET A 489 -40.59 -5.91 32.16
CA MET A 489 -41.43 -7.09 31.99
C MET A 489 -41.46 -8.02 33.21
N PRO A 490 -42.66 -8.42 33.66
CA PRO A 490 -42.79 -9.52 34.61
C PRO A 490 -42.30 -10.83 33.98
N GLY A 491 -41.46 -11.57 34.71
CA GLY A 491 -41.02 -12.93 34.34
C GLY A 491 -39.74 -13.01 33.49
N VAL A 492 -39.16 -11.87 33.09
CA VAL A 492 -37.82 -11.86 32.47
C VAL A 492 -36.79 -11.46 33.52
N SER A 493 -35.72 -12.24 33.66
CA SER A 493 -34.64 -11.92 34.59
C SER A 493 -34.00 -10.58 34.21
N SER A 494 -34.09 -9.60 35.10
CA SER A 494 -33.45 -8.29 34.94
C SER A 494 -31.95 -8.37 35.26
N GLN A 495 -31.22 -9.29 34.59
CA GLN A 495 -29.77 -9.25 34.63
C GLN A 495 -29.27 -7.93 34.03
N SER A 496 -28.03 -7.56 34.35
CA SER A 496 -27.45 -6.33 33.79
C SER A 496 -27.55 -6.35 32.25
N PRO A 497 -27.77 -5.20 31.59
CA PRO A 497 -27.74 -5.13 30.12
C PRO A 497 -26.32 -5.33 29.55
N ALA A 498 -25.31 -5.54 30.40
CA ALA A 498 -23.91 -5.55 29.99
C ALA A 498 -23.58 -6.68 28.99
N PRO A 499 -24.03 -7.94 29.15
CA PRO A 499 -23.77 -8.99 28.16
C PRO A 499 -24.40 -8.69 26.79
N LEU A 500 -25.60 -8.09 26.79
CA LEU A 500 -26.28 -7.67 25.56
C LEU A 500 -25.53 -6.55 24.84
N LEU A 501 -25.10 -5.53 25.58
CA LEU A 501 -24.32 -4.41 25.06
C LEU A 501 -22.95 -4.87 24.55
N ALA A 502 -22.31 -5.78 25.26
CA ALA A 502 -21.05 -6.40 24.84
C ALA A 502 -21.22 -7.23 23.57
N ALA A 503 -22.32 -7.99 23.45
CA ALA A 503 -22.64 -8.71 22.22
C ALA A 503 -22.87 -7.75 21.04
N ALA A 504 -23.69 -6.72 21.21
CA ALA A 504 -23.89 -5.67 20.20
C ALA A 504 -22.57 -5.03 19.77
N ALA A 505 -21.71 -4.65 20.73
CA ALA A 505 -20.40 -4.09 20.46
C ALA A 505 -19.47 -5.09 19.72
N ALA A 506 -19.52 -6.38 20.06
CA ALA A 506 -18.75 -7.41 19.36
C ALA A 506 -19.19 -7.54 17.88
N PHE A 507 -20.50 -7.55 17.61
CA PHE A 507 -21.06 -7.57 16.25
C PHE A 507 -20.73 -6.29 15.47
N ILE A 508 -20.60 -5.15 16.15
CA ILE A 508 -20.11 -3.90 15.54
C ILE A 508 -18.63 -4.02 15.16
N LEU A 509 -17.79 -4.52 16.08
CA LEU A 509 -16.33 -4.58 15.91
C LEU A 509 -15.87 -5.69 14.96
N GLY A 510 -16.65 -6.76 14.81
CA GLY A 510 -16.33 -7.90 13.94
C GLY A 510 -17.25 -8.08 12.74
N GLY A 511 -18.20 -7.17 12.51
CA GLY A 511 -19.24 -7.31 11.49
C GLY A 511 -18.69 -7.58 10.08
N GLN A 512 -17.60 -6.94 9.67
CA GLN A 512 -17.01 -7.16 8.34
C GLN A 512 -16.54 -8.61 8.17
N SER A 513 -15.93 -9.19 9.19
CA SER A 513 -15.43 -10.56 9.13
C SER A 513 -16.55 -11.58 8.94
N LEU A 514 -17.74 -11.32 9.50
CA LEU A 514 -18.95 -12.13 9.28
C LEU A 514 -19.53 -11.91 7.87
N ILE A 515 -19.52 -10.68 7.38
CA ILE A 515 -19.96 -10.33 6.01
C ILE A 515 -19.07 -11.02 4.97
N ASP A 516 -17.75 -11.02 5.17
CA ASP A 516 -16.81 -11.67 4.27
C ASP A 516 -17.02 -13.20 4.26
N ALA A 517 -17.24 -13.79 5.43
CA ALA A 517 -17.59 -15.22 5.55
C ALA A 517 -18.94 -15.54 4.88
N TRP A 518 -19.92 -14.66 5.02
CA TRP A 518 -21.21 -14.75 4.33
C TRP A 518 -21.05 -14.71 2.81
N ARG A 519 -20.29 -13.74 2.28
CA ARG A 519 -20.03 -13.59 0.84
C ARG A 519 -19.23 -14.75 0.26
N ALA A 520 -18.35 -15.36 1.04
CA ALA A 520 -17.61 -16.56 0.63
C ALA A 520 -18.46 -17.84 0.61
N SER A 521 -19.65 -17.82 1.23
CA SER A 521 -20.52 -19.00 1.30
C SER A 521 -21.25 -19.26 -0.03
N PRO A 522 -21.46 -20.52 -0.44
CA PRO A 522 -22.19 -20.85 -1.66
C PRO A 522 -23.61 -20.26 -1.68
N ALA A 523 -24.06 -19.76 -2.83
CA ALA A 523 -25.40 -19.14 -2.96
C ALA A 523 -26.54 -20.04 -2.46
N ARG A 524 -26.46 -21.37 -2.68
CA ARG A 524 -27.45 -22.31 -2.14
C ARG A 524 -27.51 -22.30 -0.60
N ALA A 525 -26.35 -22.25 0.06
CA ALA A 525 -26.28 -22.21 1.52
C ALA A 525 -26.85 -20.88 2.05
N ARG A 526 -26.53 -19.77 1.38
CA ARG A 526 -27.08 -18.44 1.71
C ARG A 526 -28.60 -18.42 1.59
N ALA A 527 -29.16 -18.94 0.50
CA ALA A 527 -30.61 -19.05 0.29
C ALA A 527 -31.30 -19.86 1.40
N TRP A 528 -30.71 -20.99 1.83
CA TRP A 528 -31.25 -21.78 2.94
C TRP A 528 -31.20 -21.04 4.27
N VAL A 529 -30.10 -20.35 4.58
CA VAL A 529 -29.97 -19.53 5.80
C VAL A 529 -30.98 -18.38 5.78
N LEU A 530 -31.18 -17.73 4.64
CA LEU A 530 -32.18 -16.67 4.47
C LEU A 530 -33.60 -17.20 4.66
N ALA A 531 -33.96 -18.31 4.02
CA ALA A 531 -35.29 -18.93 4.13
C ALA A 531 -35.57 -19.39 5.57
N GLY A 532 -34.60 -20.06 6.20
CA GLY A 532 -34.67 -20.44 7.61
C GLY A 532 -34.81 -19.22 8.53
N GLY A 533 -34.03 -18.17 8.28
CA GLY A 533 -34.10 -16.92 9.04
C GLY A 533 -35.47 -16.23 8.94
N VAL A 534 -36.07 -16.18 7.74
CA VAL A 534 -37.43 -15.67 7.54
C VAL A 534 -38.44 -16.50 8.33
N ALA A 535 -38.37 -17.83 8.23
CA ALA A 535 -39.26 -18.73 8.96
C ALA A 535 -39.13 -18.56 10.48
N VAL A 536 -37.91 -18.46 11.01
CA VAL A 536 -37.65 -18.22 12.43
C VAL A 536 -38.16 -16.83 12.86
N THR A 537 -38.01 -15.81 12.02
CA THR A 537 -38.50 -14.45 12.30
C THR A 537 -40.03 -14.43 12.40
N LEU A 538 -40.74 -15.04 11.44
CA LEU A 538 -42.21 -15.15 11.46
C LEU A 538 -42.71 -15.99 12.65
N THR A 539 -42.01 -17.09 12.94
CA THR A 539 -42.31 -17.93 14.11
C THR A 539 -42.13 -17.15 15.41
N THR A 540 -41.03 -16.40 15.54
CA THR A 540 -40.78 -15.55 16.72
C THR A 540 -41.85 -14.47 16.86
N ALA A 541 -42.30 -13.86 15.77
CA ALA A 541 -43.40 -12.89 15.78
C ALA A 541 -44.72 -13.50 16.27
N ALA A 542 -45.06 -14.70 15.81
CA ALA A 542 -46.22 -15.44 16.32
C ALA A 542 -46.05 -15.82 17.80
N LEU A 543 -44.85 -16.22 18.21
CA LEU A 543 -44.55 -16.55 19.60
C LEU A 543 -44.66 -15.33 20.53
N PHE A 544 -44.42 -14.10 20.09
CA PHE A 544 -44.71 -12.91 20.90
C PHE A 544 -46.20 -12.82 21.27
N TRP A 545 -47.09 -13.16 20.35
CA TRP A 545 -48.53 -13.21 20.61
C TRP A 545 -48.89 -14.32 21.60
N VAL A 546 -48.29 -15.51 21.43
CA VAL A 546 -48.52 -16.65 22.33
C VAL A 546 -47.92 -16.42 23.72
N ALA A 547 -46.72 -15.85 23.82
CA ALA A 547 -46.02 -15.61 25.08
C ALA A 547 -46.58 -14.43 25.89
N SER A 548 -47.42 -13.59 25.27
CA SER A 548 -48.11 -12.48 25.92
C SER A 548 -48.82 -12.94 27.24
N PRO A 549 -49.73 -13.93 27.22
CA PRO A 549 -50.37 -14.44 28.43
C PRO A 549 -49.51 -15.39 29.29
N TYR A 550 -48.36 -15.87 28.81
CA TYR A 550 -47.54 -16.88 29.51
C TYR A 550 -46.16 -16.34 29.90
N PRO A 551 -45.98 -15.84 31.14
CA PRO A 551 -44.72 -15.25 31.60
C PRO A 551 -43.48 -16.14 31.41
N ALA A 552 -43.64 -17.46 31.56
CA ALA A 552 -42.55 -18.42 31.39
C ALA A 552 -41.96 -18.47 29.97
N LEU A 553 -42.73 -18.09 28.94
CA LEU A 553 -42.27 -18.08 27.55
C LEU A 553 -41.60 -16.76 27.15
N ARG A 554 -41.82 -15.68 27.91
CA ARG A 554 -41.31 -14.34 27.57
C ARG A 554 -39.77 -14.29 27.41
N PRO A 555 -38.96 -14.88 28.31
CA PRO A 555 -37.50 -14.89 28.15
C PRO A 555 -37.04 -15.57 26.85
N VAL A 556 -37.71 -16.65 26.46
CA VAL A 556 -37.39 -17.41 25.24
C VAL A 556 -37.63 -16.56 24.00
N VAL A 557 -38.79 -15.90 23.92
CA VAL A 557 -39.13 -15.07 22.76
C VAL A 557 -38.24 -13.82 22.68
N VAL A 558 -37.91 -13.21 23.82
CA VAL A 558 -36.96 -12.10 23.89
C VAL A 558 -35.56 -12.52 23.44
N ALA A 559 -35.07 -13.69 23.88
CA ALA A 559 -33.78 -14.23 23.47
C ALA A 559 -33.71 -14.52 21.96
N LEU A 560 -34.79 -15.05 21.38
CA LEU A 560 -34.91 -15.24 19.92
C LEU A 560 -34.87 -13.91 19.18
N ALA A 561 -35.63 -12.91 19.63
CA ALA A 561 -35.66 -11.59 19.02
C ALA A 561 -34.28 -10.91 19.06
N VAL A 562 -33.60 -10.93 20.22
CA VAL A 562 -32.24 -10.40 20.36
C VAL A 562 -31.25 -11.09 19.42
N SER A 563 -31.33 -12.41 19.30
CA SER A 563 -30.44 -13.19 18.43
C SER A 563 -30.64 -12.84 16.96
N LEU A 564 -31.90 -12.78 16.51
CA LEU A 564 -32.27 -12.37 15.16
C LEU A 564 -31.79 -10.96 14.83
N VAL A 565 -31.93 -10.05 15.79
CA VAL A 565 -31.43 -8.69 15.67
C VAL A 565 -29.91 -8.64 15.56
N LEU A 566 -29.14 -9.36 16.36
CA LEU A 566 -27.68 -9.31 16.24
C LEU A 566 -27.19 -9.84 14.88
N LEU A 567 -27.92 -10.80 14.29
CA LEU A 567 -27.55 -11.45 13.03
C LEU A 567 -28.05 -10.73 11.76
N HIS A 568 -29.10 -9.92 11.84
CA HIS A 568 -29.81 -9.40 10.66
C HIS A 568 -28.93 -8.60 9.69
N LYS A 569 -27.88 -7.92 10.19
CA LYS A 569 -27.05 -7.03 9.38
C LYS A 569 -26.25 -7.79 8.32
N ILE A 570 -25.86 -9.03 8.61
CA ILE A 570 -24.99 -9.85 7.77
C ILE A 570 -25.60 -10.06 6.36
N PRO A 571 -26.80 -10.64 6.21
CA PRO A 571 -27.44 -10.84 4.91
C PRO A 571 -27.87 -9.53 4.25
N ALA A 572 -28.11 -8.49 5.05
CA ALA A 572 -28.65 -7.23 4.57
C ALA A 572 -27.65 -6.44 3.69
N VAL A 573 -26.37 -6.83 3.67
CA VAL A 573 -25.35 -6.25 2.78
C VAL A 573 -25.64 -6.50 1.30
N GLU A 574 -26.42 -7.53 0.97
CA GLU A 574 -26.79 -7.88 -0.42
C GLU A 574 -27.95 -7.03 -0.97
N LEU A 575 -28.49 -6.09 -0.18
CA LEU A 575 -29.59 -5.22 -0.60
C LEU A 575 -29.12 -4.19 -1.64
N ARG A 576 -29.89 -4.03 -2.73
CA ARG A 576 -29.70 -2.95 -3.71
C ARG A 576 -29.82 -1.57 -3.05
N GLU A 577 -29.14 -0.57 -3.59
CA GLU A 577 -29.02 0.79 -3.02
C GLU A 577 -30.36 1.39 -2.53
N GLY A 578 -31.44 1.21 -3.30
CA GLY A 578 -32.77 1.72 -2.92
C GLY A 578 -33.41 1.01 -1.72
N VAL A 579 -33.22 -0.30 -1.59
CA VAL A 579 -33.80 -1.09 -0.47
C VAL A 579 -32.91 -1.03 0.77
N SER A 580 -31.58 -0.95 0.59
CA SER A 580 -30.67 -0.70 1.70
C SER A 580 -30.96 0.64 2.38
N LEU A 581 -31.41 1.65 1.61
CA LEU A 581 -31.80 2.96 2.12
C LEU A 581 -33.03 2.87 3.04
N VAL A 582 -34.08 2.18 2.60
CA VAL A 582 -35.32 2.00 3.37
C VAL A 582 -35.06 1.20 4.65
N ARG A 583 -34.29 0.10 4.57
CA ARG A 583 -33.84 -0.66 5.74
C ARG A 583 -33.05 0.22 6.70
N ASP A 584 -32.06 0.96 6.18
CA ASP A 584 -31.24 1.82 7.00
C ASP A 584 -32.06 2.91 7.68
N GLN A 585 -33.05 3.49 7.01
CA GLN A 585 -33.95 4.45 7.64
C GLN A 585 -34.83 3.79 8.71
N GLN A 586 -35.41 2.62 8.44
CA GLN A 586 -36.21 1.88 9.40
C GLN A 586 -35.39 1.48 10.64
N MET A 587 -34.15 1.03 10.48
CA MET A 587 -33.30 0.65 11.60
C MET A 587 -32.68 1.86 12.33
N ARG A 588 -32.35 2.95 11.60
CA ARG A 588 -31.76 4.16 12.18
C ARG A 588 -32.79 5.03 12.91
N PHE A 589 -34.05 5.03 12.48
CA PHE A 589 -35.08 5.95 12.99
C PHE A 589 -36.34 5.24 13.51
N GLY A 590 -36.58 3.98 13.16
CA GLY A 590 -37.76 3.25 13.62
C GLY A 590 -37.83 3.10 15.14
N TRP A 591 -36.70 3.10 15.84
CA TRP A 591 -36.69 3.07 17.30
C TRP A 591 -37.25 4.37 17.93
N PHE A 592 -37.16 5.53 17.26
CA PHE A 592 -37.82 6.75 17.71
C PHE A 592 -39.33 6.65 17.59
N GLY A 593 -39.83 6.12 16.47
CA GLY A 593 -41.25 5.81 16.30
C GLY A 593 -41.74 4.84 17.38
N MET A 594 -40.96 3.80 17.69
CA MET A 594 -41.25 2.88 18.79
C MET A 594 -41.21 3.58 20.15
N MET A 595 -40.21 4.44 20.42
CA MET A 595 -40.09 5.17 21.69
C MET A 595 -41.25 6.15 21.87
N ILE A 596 -41.60 6.93 20.84
CA ILE A 596 -42.73 7.86 20.86
C ILE A 596 -44.02 7.07 21.02
N LEU A 597 -44.23 6.01 20.24
CA LEU A 597 -45.40 5.15 20.37
C LEU A 597 -45.48 4.56 21.77
N PHE A 598 -44.38 4.07 22.34
CA PHE A 598 -44.36 3.47 23.67
C PHE A 598 -44.57 4.49 24.78
N VAL A 599 -43.95 5.67 24.70
CA VAL A 599 -44.14 6.77 25.67
C VAL A 599 -45.56 7.34 25.57
N CYS A 600 -46.08 7.55 24.36
CA CYS A 600 -47.45 8.01 24.15
C CYS A 600 -48.46 6.96 24.59
N VAL A 601 -48.26 5.68 24.26
CA VAL A 601 -49.14 4.59 24.68
C VAL A 601 -49.08 4.42 26.20
N GLN A 602 -47.90 4.40 26.82
CA GLN A 602 -47.80 4.34 28.27
C GLN A 602 -48.44 5.57 28.94
N SER A 603 -48.13 6.79 28.50
CA SER A 603 -48.61 8.01 29.17
C SER A 603 -50.09 8.32 28.91
N LEU A 604 -50.65 8.05 27.72
CA LEU A 604 -52.07 8.30 27.46
C LEU A 604 -52.99 7.19 27.99
N LEU A 605 -52.50 5.95 28.09
CA LEU A 605 -53.35 4.78 28.34
C LEU A 605 -53.11 4.14 29.72
N HIS A 606 -52.21 4.68 30.55
CA HIS A 606 -51.89 4.15 31.89
C HIS A 606 -53.13 3.98 32.78
N ASP A 607 -54.07 4.94 32.71
CA ASP A 607 -55.20 5.03 33.65
C ASP A 607 -56.51 4.44 33.11
N VAL A 608 -56.55 4.05 31.83
CA VAL A 608 -57.79 3.65 31.13
C VAL A 608 -57.80 2.16 30.75
N MET A 609 -56.63 1.53 30.67
CA MET A 609 -56.47 0.22 30.04
C MET A 609 -56.30 -0.93 31.05
N PRO A 610 -57.13 -2.00 31.03
CA PRO A 610 -56.93 -3.20 31.85
C PRO A 610 -55.56 -3.89 31.64
N VAL A 611 -55.14 -4.69 32.62
CA VAL A 611 -53.83 -5.41 32.67
C VAL A 611 -53.48 -6.16 31.37
N ARG A 612 -54.48 -6.64 30.64
CA ARG A 612 -54.35 -7.33 29.34
C ARG A 612 -53.71 -6.48 28.23
N GLU A 613 -53.70 -5.15 28.36
CA GLU A 613 -53.14 -4.23 27.38
C GLU A 613 -51.68 -3.83 27.65
N LYS A 614 -51.18 -4.07 28.87
CA LYS A 614 -49.72 -3.97 29.16
C LYS A 614 -48.92 -5.01 28.37
N ASP A 615 -49.50 -6.19 28.13
CA ASP A 615 -48.88 -7.23 27.32
C ASP A 615 -48.94 -6.95 25.80
N MET A 616 -49.81 -6.04 25.36
CA MET A 616 -49.87 -5.62 23.95
C MET A 616 -48.63 -4.79 23.55
N GLY A 617 -48.02 -4.07 24.51
CA GLY A 617 -46.75 -3.36 24.28
C GLY A 617 -45.58 -4.29 23.94
N LEU A 618 -45.52 -5.48 24.54
CA LEU A 618 -44.54 -6.54 24.24
C LEU A 618 -44.70 -7.03 22.79
N VAL A 619 -45.94 -7.31 22.38
CA VAL A 619 -46.26 -7.78 21.02
C VAL A 619 -45.89 -6.72 19.98
N VAL A 620 -46.33 -5.48 20.19
CA VAL A 620 -46.08 -4.36 19.26
C VAL A 620 -44.59 -4.08 19.13
N ALA A 621 -43.87 -4.00 20.26
CA ALA A 621 -42.42 -3.78 20.23
C ALA A 621 -41.66 -4.96 19.61
N GLY A 622 -42.05 -6.21 19.93
CA GLY A 622 -41.47 -7.41 19.34
C GLY A 622 -41.67 -7.46 17.83
N TRP A 623 -42.87 -7.21 17.33
CA TRP A 623 -43.17 -7.15 15.90
C TRP A 623 -42.43 -6.01 15.20
N TRP A 624 -42.31 -4.85 15.85
CA TRP A 624 -41.57 -3.72 15.30
C TRP A 624 -40.09 -4.08 15.07
N VAL A 625 -39.46 -4.68 16.08
CA VAL A 625 -38.07 -5.13 16.01
C VAL A 625 -37.89 -6.20 14.92
N LEU A 626 -38.81 -7.16 14.84
CA LEU A 626 -38.75 -8.24 13.84
C LEU A 626 -39.09 -7.77 12.43
N GLY A 627 -39.87 -6.71 12.25
CA GLY A 627 -40.20 -6.15 10.94
C GLY A 627 -38.96 -5.69 10.17
N GLY A 628 -38.01 -5.05 10.86
CA GLY A 628 -36.73 -4.67 10.25
C GLY A 628 -35.86 -5.89 9.89
N VAL A 629 -35.87 -6.93 10.73
CA VAL A 629 -35.17 -8.21 10.45
C VAL A 629 -35.79 -8.90 9.23
N LEU A 630 -37.12 -8.92 9.12
CA LEU A 630 -37.83 -9.53 8.01
C LEU A 630 -37.47 -8.86 6.68
N THR A 631 -37.38 -7.53 6.65
CA THR A 631 -36.90 -6.79 5.46
C THR A 631 -35.46 -7.15 5.12
N ALA A 632 -34.59 -7.27 6.12
CA ALA A 632 -33.18 -7.63 5.95
C ALA A 632 -32.96 -9.06 5.42
N LEU A 633 -33.89 -9.99 5.68
CA LEU A 633 -33.80 -11.39 5.25
C LEU A 633 -34.61 -11.68 3.97
N GLY A 634 -35.82 -11.14 3.87
CA GLY A 634 -36.77 -11.46 2.80
C GLY A 634 -36.37 -10.88 1.45
N VAL A 635 -35.81 -9.67 1.41
CA VAL A 635 -35.42 -9.04 0.14
C VAL A 635 -34.19 -9.72 -0.50
N PRO A 636 -33.11 -10.03 0.24
CA PRO A 636 -32.00 -10.81 -0.32
C PRO A 636 -32.43 -12.20 -0.77
N LEU A 637 -33.34 -12.87 -0.04
CA LEU A 637 -33.88 -14.18 -0.42
C LEU A 637 -34.56 -14.14 -1.79
N TRP A 638 -35.36 -13.10 -2.03
CA TRP A 638 -36.02 -12.87 -3.31
C TRP A 638 -35.01 -12.63 -4.44
N ALA A 639 -33.95 -11.86 -4.18
CA ALA A 639 -32.89 -11.59 -5.13
C ALA A 639 -32.05 -12.84 -5.48
N GLU A 640 -31.68 -13.67 -4.49
CA GLU A 640 -30.96 -14.92 -4.74
C GLU A 640 -31.82 -15.94 -5.51
N ARG A 641 -33.12 -15.99 -5.23
CA ARG A 641 -34.06 -16.83 -5.98
C ARG A 641 -34.15 -16.38 -7.45
N ALA A 642 -34.14 -15.08 -7.74
CA ALA A 642 -34.10 -14.60 -9.12
C ALA A 642 -32.82 -15.06 -9.86
N ALA A 643 -31.68 -15.12 -9.17
CA ALA A 643 -30.40 -15.57 -9.74
C ALA A 643 -30.34 -17.10 -10.00
N LEU A 644 -30.94 -17.91 -9.13
CA LEU A 644 -31.00 -19.37 -9.28
C LEU A 644 -31.89 -19.84 -10.44
N TRP A 645 -32.84 -19.01 -10.88
CA TRP A 645 -33.84 -19.34 -11.90
C TRP A 645 -33.57 -18.69 -13.26
N GLY A 646 -32.33 -18.22 -13.50
CA GLY A 646 -31.90 -17.75 -14.82
C GLY A 646 -32.56 -16.45 -15.29
N ALA A 647 -33.16 -15.66 -14.40
CA ALA A 647 -33.65 -14.34 -14.80
C ALA A 647 -32.44 -13.49 -15.26
N PRO A 648 -32.52 -12.85 -16.45
CA PRO A 648 -31.39 -12.10 -16.99
C PRO A 648 -30.99 -11.02 -15.98
N ARG A 649 -29.69 -10.94 -15.65
CA ARG A 649 -29.14 -9.80 -14.92
C ARG A 649 -29.51 -8.55 -15.75
N PRO A 650 -30.26 -7.57 -15.21
CA PRO A 650 -30.48 -6.34 -15.95
C PRO A 650 -29.11 -5.71 -16.21
N VAL A 651 -28.82 -5.46 -17.48
CA VAL A 651 -27.55 -4.90 -17.96
C VAL A 651 -27.23 -3.65 -17.16
N VAL A 652 -26.09 -3.67 -16.49
CA VAL A 652 -25.51 -2.50 -15.84
C VAL A 652 -25.16 -1.51 -16.96
N VAL A 653 -25.97 -0.46 -17.11
CA VAL A 653 -25.54 0.72 -17.86
C VAL A 653 -24.49 1.40 -17.00
N GLU A 654 -23.25 0.98 -17.19
CA GLU A 654 -22.09 1.59 -16.60
C GLU A 654 -21.95 2.98 -17.24
N ALA A 655 -22.55 3.98 -16.59
CA ALA A 655 -22.43 5.37 -16.98
C ALA A 655 -20.96 5.78 -16.83
N ARG A 656 -20.21 5.59 -17.91
CA ARG A 656 -18.84 6.03 -18.12
C ARG A 656 -18.81 7.56 -18.07
N LYS A 657 -18.79 8.15 -16.87
CA LYS A 657 -18.45 9.56 -16.70
C LYS A 657 -16.94 9.73 -16.84
N ARG A 658 -16.51 9.93 -18.09
CA ARG A 658 -15.31 10.70 -18.43
C ARG A 658 -15.72 12.17 -18.52
N ALA A 659 -15.18 13.00 -17.63
CA ALA A 659 -14.80 14.41 -17.81
C ALA A 659 -14.18 14.88 -16.50
#